data_AF-W8BQL5-F1
#
_entry.id   AF-W8BQL5-F1
#
_cell.length_a   1.000
_cell.length_b   1.000
_cell.length_c   1.000
_cell.angle_alpha   90.00
_cell.angle_beta   90.00
_cell.angle_gamma   90.00
#
_symmetry.space_group_name_H-M   'P 1'
#
loop_
_entity.id
_entity.type
_entity.pdbx_description
1 polymer ?
#
loop_
_entity_poly.entity_id
_entity_poly.type
_entity_poly.pdbx_seq_one_letter_code
_entity_poly.pdbx_strand_id
1 'polypeptide(L)'
;MNSLTRRCVSIISSQQRKLLIINTSQIKSETYGQRHWWSKGSNNHHFHHLRSAQERRFHSTINQTQRQQQDARTNLGILNSSTSSPVAVNMGSANCKEYSTTNSKGVESSGAKQQDGTYQSTSDSDMSEYTNAVEVCNIDDLQENEMKKFNFDENTQVLVIKQEGQITAIGNKCTHYGAPLHTGALGLGRVRCPWHGACFNTRTGDIEDFPGLDSLPCFMVRVENDGKVKLRAKRSDLEKNKRLKNMVKRDKNNKHSIVVIGGGPAAAVCVETLRQEGFSGRIVMLCREPCLPYDRIKLSKVLDLPIAKLEYRDSDFYAEYGIETMLGVEATKVDTTAKRVHCSNGTEYKYDQLFIATGLNARRPNLPGVDLKNVFTVRTHEDAKAISAALTPETNLVCVGGSFIAMEMAAALVSKVKTVTLIFSGDYPFALFGEAVGQLFFNLYREKGIIMKNHSQLTELYGNSEGAVNEVELTNGSKLSCDVVVLGTGSTFTTNFLEQSGIHVNRDGSINTDMHLMTNIVDVYAGGDIANAPILAAANQRGCVGHIQLAKYHGRVAALNMTGTIEDLRAVPFFFSMVFGKGIRYAGYGMFSDVLIKGDLEAFKFVVYYLDDHGNVISVLSIGHDPVVAQFAELISQGKRLHRSHIENGDNHLEWTRMLQEKKARVPCDC
;
A
#
# COMPACT_ATOMS: atom_id res chain seq x y z
N MET A 1 -34.56 -50.24 -26.56
CA MET A 1 -33.97 -49.40 -27.63
C MET A 1 -32.54 -49.13 -27.19
N ASN A 2 -31.57 -49.98 -27.53
CA ASN A 2 -30.88 -50.07 -28.83
C ASN A 2 -30.22 -48.74 -29.20
N SER A 3 -28.92 -48.65 -29.49
CA SER A 3 -27.81 -49.61 -29.38
C SER A 3 -26.52 -48.88 -29.77
N LEU A 4 -25.39 -49.06 -29.06
CA LEU A 4 -24.00 -49.01 -29.59
C LEU A 4 -22.96 -48.89 -28.46
N THR A 5 -22.53 -50.02 -27.89
CA THR A 5 -21.13 -50.25 -27.45
C THR A 5 -20.94 -51.71 -27.02
N ARG A 6 -20.06 -52.44 -27.73
CA ARG A 6 -19.52 -53.75 -27.35
C ARG A 6 -18.14 -53.92 -28.01
N ARG A 7 -17.28 -54.72 -27.35
CA ARG A 7 -15.86 -55.04 -27.66
C ARG A 7 -14.86 -54.00 -27.12
N CYS A 8 -13.79 -54.37 -26.39
CA CYS A 8 -13.38 -55.69 -25.88
C CYS A 8 -12.60 -55.58 -24.55
N VAL A 9 -12.54 -56.69 -23.80
CA VAL A 9 -11.81 -56.84 -22.52
C VAL A 9 -10.60 -57.77 -22.72
N SER A 10 -9.43 -57.38 -22.20
CA SER A 10 -8.17 -58.17 -22.09
C SER A 10 -7.06 -57.21 -21.61
N ILE A 11 -6.18 -57.47 -20.63
CA ILE A 11 -5.99 -58.53 -19.62
C ILE A 11 -5.42 -57.86 -18.36
N ILE A 12 -5.89 -58.23 -17.17
CA ILE A 12 -5.15 -58.01 -15.90
C ILE A 12 -4.87 -59.38 -15.30
N SER A 13 -3.62 -59.84 -15.43
CA SER A 13 -2.97 -60.73 -14.45
C SER A 13 -1.51 -60.96 -14.81
N SER A 14 -0.58 -60.57 -13.95
CA SER A 14 0.44 -61.50 -13.45
C SER A 14 1.21 -60.92 -12.26
N GLN A 15 1.66 -61.82 -11.39
CA GLN A 15 2.73 -61.63 -10.39
C GLN A 15 2.44 -60.80 -9.13
N GLN A 16 1.67 -61.41 -8.22
CA GLN A 16 2.22 -61.64 -6.88
C GLN A 16 2.62 -63.12 -6.73
N ARG A 17 3.87 -63.37 -6.30
CA ARG A 17 4.38 -64.48 -5.44
C ARG A 17 5.82 -64.87 -5.80
N LYS A 18 6.80 -64.54 -4.93
CA LYS A 18 7.62 -65.53 -4.17
C LYS A 18 8.82 -64.89 -3.42
N LEU A 19 8.84 -65.15 -2.11
CA LEU A 19 10.00 -65.44 -1.21
C LEU A 19 11.09 -64.33 -1.04
N LEU A 20 11.37 -63.73 0.14
CA LEU A 20 11.59 -64.18 1.53
C LEU A 20 13.04 -64.66 1.79
N ILE A 21 13.80 -63.93 2.63
CA ILE A 21 14.80 -64.39 3.66
C ILE A 21 15.67 -63.23 4.22
N ILE A 22 15.52 -62.93 5.53
CA ILE A 22 16.56 -62.71 6.60
C ILE A 22 17.67 -61.62 6.38
N ASN A 23 18.08 -60.75 7.32
CA ASN A 23 17.92 -60.67 8.80
C ASN A 23 17.79 -59.25 9.39
N THR A 24 17.48 -59.17 10.70
CA THR A 24 17.19 -57.96 11.50
C THR A 24 18.31 -57.51 12.46
N SER A 25 18.37 -56.20 12.76
CA SER A 25 18.58 -55.61 14.10
C SER A 25 18.37 -54.07 14.04
N GLN A 26 17.81 -53.35 15.02
CA GLN A 26 17.09 -53.69 16.26
C GLN A 26 16.21 -52.47 16.70
N ILE A 27 14.97 -52.70 17.19
CA ILE A 27 14.36 -52.20 18.47
C ILE A 27 14.36 -50.65 18.72
N LYS A 28 13.31 -49.91 19.16
CA LYS A 28 11.92 -50.07 19.71
C LYS A 28 11.26 -48.65 19.75
N SER A 29 10.01 -48.33 20.15
CA SER A 29 8.76 -49.07 20.46
C SER A 29 7.53 -48.11 20.53
N GLU A 30 6.50 -48.40 19.73
CA GLU A 30 5.09 -48.61 20.15
C GLU A 30 4.26 -47.55 20.95
N THR A 31 3.36 -46.86 20.23
CA THR A 31 1.87 -47.00 20.23
C THR A 31 0.96 -47.08 21.48
N TYR A 32 -0.16 -46.33 21.35
CA TYR A 32 -1.57 -46.62 21.72
C TYR A 32 -2.12 -46.41 23.15
N GLY A 33 -3.37 -45.92 23.23
CA GLY A 33 -4.19 -45.93 24.46
C GLY A 33 -5.45 -45.05 24.48
N GLN A 34 -6.52 -45.39 23.75
CA GLN A 34 -7.89 -44.95 24.11
C GLN A 34 -8.52 -45.93 25.12
N ARG A 35 -9.45 -45.46 25.96
CA ARG A 35 -10.30 -46.32 26.82
C ARG A 35 -11.77 -45.91 26.76
N HIS A 36 -12.65 -46.90 26.58
CA HIS A 36 -14.09 -46.79 26.79
C HIS A 36 -14.45 -47.02 28.27
N TRP A 37 -15.58 -46.44 28.69
CA TRP A 37 -16.43 -46.95 29.78
C TRP A 37 -17.90 -46.98 29.30
N TRP A 38 -18.67 -47.95 29.79
CA TRP A 38 -20.10 -48.15 29.51
C TRP A 38 -20.89 -48.09 30.81
N SER A 39 -22.15 -47.61 30.76
CA SER A 39 -23.17 -47.94 31.77
C SER A 39 -24.58 -47.85 31.15
N LYS A 40 -25.53 -48.62 31.69
CA LYS A 40 -26.88 -48.85 31.15
C LYS A 40 -27.93 -47.97 31.84
N GLY A 41 -29.06 -47.73 31.17
CA GLY A 41 -30.29 -47.24 31.80
C GLY A 41 -31.43 -47.05 30.80
N SER A 42 -32.50 -47.83 30.93
CA SER A 42 -33.69 -47.80 30.06
C SER A 42 -34.91 -47.27 30.80
N ASN A 43 -35.75 -46.43 30.15
CA ASN A 43 -37.22 -46.58 30.15
C ASN A 43 -37.99 -45.57 29.28
N ASN A 44 -38.84 -46.13 28.42
CA ASN A 44 -40.21 -45.72 28.02
C ASN A 44 -40.65 -44.27 27.73
N HIS A 45 -41.02 -44.10 26.44
CA HIS A 45 -42.35 -43.70 25.92
C HIS A 45 -42.80 -42.23 25.73
N HIS A 46 -43.37 -42.02 24.52
CA HIS A 46 -44.41 -41.06 24.10
C HIS A 46 -44.00 -39.56 24.14
N PHE A 47 -43.98 -38.81 23.02
CA PHE A 47 -45.03 -38.69 22.01
C PHE A 47 -44.51 -38.31 20.60
N HIS A 48 -45.29 -38.65 19.56
CA HIS A 48 -45.15 -38.07 18.22
C HIS A 48 -45.62 -36.61 18.21
N HIS A 49 -44.86 -35.70 17.58
CA HIS A 49 -45.31 -34.71 16.58
C HIS A 49 -44.13 -33.77 16.16
N LEU A 50 -44.30 -33.02 15.06
CA LEU A 50 -43.39 -31.97 14.57
C LEU A 50 -42.05 -32.39 13.92
N ARG A 51 -42.10 -33.28 12.92
CA ARG A 51 -41.19 -33.23 11.75
C ARG A 51 -41.97 -33.34 10.44
N SER A 52 -42.62 -32.24 10.05
CA SER A 52 -43.36 -32.16 8.76
C SER A 52 -43.63 -30.72 8.29
N ALA A 53 -42.66 -29.80 8.46
CA ALA A 53 -42.85 -28.36 8.17
C ALA A 53 -41.72 -27.63 7.41
N GLN A 54 -40.66 -28.31 6.93
CA GLN A 54 -39.54 -27.65 6.24
C GLN A 54 -39.11 -28.24 4.87
N GLU A 55 -39.79 -29.26 4.34
CA GLU A 55 -39.50 -29.84 3.00
C GLU A 55 -40.62 -29.61 1.96
N ARG A 56 -41.48 -28.60 2.17
CA ARG A 56 -42.56 -28.25 1.21
C ARG A 56 -42.61 -26.77 0.80
N ARG A 57 -41.45 -26.10 0.76
CA ARG A 57 -41.29 -24.72 0.25
C ARG A 57 -40.04 -24.49 -0.61
N PHE A 58 -39.61 -25.51 -1.38
CA PHE A 58 -38.48 -25.37 -2.32
C PHE A 58 -38.77 -25.86 -3.76
N HIS A 59 -40.03 -26.16 -4.10
CA HIS A 59 -40.44 -26.64 -5.43
C HIS A 59 -41.70 -25.96 -5.98
N SER A 60 -41.91 -24.65 -5.72
CA SER A 60 -43.04 -23.89 -6.29
C SER A 60 -42.70 -22.50 -6.82
N THR A 61 -41.42 -22.19 -7.06
CA THR A 61 -41.00 -20.88 -7.64
C THR A 61 -39.95 -21.03 -8.75
N ILE A 62 -39.91 -22.19 -9.40
CA ILE A 62 -39.19 -22.44 -10.67
C ILE A 62 -40.20 -23.03 -11.65
N ASN A 63 -41.17 -22.20 -12.07
CA ASN A 63 -42.09 -22.47 -13.18
C ASN A 63 -42.94 -21.25 -13.63
N GLN A 64 -42.67 -20.05 -13.12
CA GLN A 64 -43.39 -18.82 -13.50
C GLN A 64 -42.53 -17.76 -14.20
N THR A 65 -41.23 -18.03 -14.43
CA THR A 65 -40.28 -17.11 -15.06
C THR A 65 -39.73 -17.63 -16.40
N GLN A 66 -40.38 -18.63 -17.01
CA GLN A 66 -40.05 -19.19 -18.34
C GLN A 66 -41.22 -19.13 -19.34
N ARG A 67 -42.20 -18.23 -19.11
CA ARG A 67 -43.30 -17.94 -20.07
C ARG A 67 -43.52 -16.45 -20.34
N GLN A 68 -42.50 -15.62 -20.12
CA GLN A 68 -42.49 -14.18 -20.48
C GLN A 68 -41.17 -13.74 -21.16
N GLN A 69 -40.49 -14.65 -21.87
CA GLN A 69 -39.33 -14.34 -22.71
C GLN A 69 -39.42 -15.00 -24.10
N GLN A 70 -40.61 -14.99 -24.71
CA GLN A 70 -40.79 -15.55 -26.06
C GLN A 70 -41.62 -14.68 -27.04
N ASP A 71 -41.96 -13.44 -26.66
CA ASP A 71 -42.64 -12.44 -27.50
C ASP A 71 -41.82 -11.13 -27.66
N ALA A 72 -40.51 -11.26 -27.91
CA ALA A 72 -39.61 -10.12 -28.14
C ALA A 72 -38.52 -10.41 -29.20
N ARG A 73 -38.81 -11.28 -30.18
CA ARG A 73 -37.91 -11.62 -31.30
C ARG A 73 -38.65 -11.77 -32.62
N THR A 74 -39.34 -10.72 -33.05
CA THR A 74 -39.85 -10.56 -34.42
C THR A 74 -40.14 -9.08 -34.69
N ASN A 75 -39.21 -8.40 -35.36
CA ASN A 75 -39.40 -7.29 -36.32
C ASN A 75 -38.11 -6.45 -36.44
N LEU A 76 -37.24 -6.90 -37.35
CA LEU A 76 -36.12 -6.12 -37.89
C LEU A 76 -36.49 -5.87 -39.36
N GLY A 77 -36.81 -4.62 -39.72
CA GLY A 77 -37.57 -4.37 -40.96
C GLY A 77 -37.76 -2.92 -41.43
N ILE A 78 -36.66 -2.17 -41.59
CA ILE A 78 -36.44 -1.23 -42.72
C ILE A 78 -37.21 0.12 -42.76
N LEU A 79 -36.43 1.21 -42.94
CA LEU A 79 -36.78 2.62 -43.27
C LEU A 79 -37.50 3.45 -42.15
N ASN A 80 -37.27 4.76 -41.97
CA ASN A 80 -36.48 5.70 -42.78
C ASN A 80 -35.84 6.84 -41.95
N SER A 81 -34.98 7.63 -42.60
CA SER A 81 -34.24 8.77 -42.07
C SER A 81 -35.05 9.83 -41.30
N SER A 82 -34.51 10.27 -40.15
CA SER A 82 -34.69 11.65 -39.68
C SER A 82 -33.37 12.17 -39.08
N THR A 83 -33.04 13.43 -39.38
CA THR A 83 -31.76 14.05 -39.03
C THR A 83 -31.74 14.50 -37.58
N SER A 84 -31.07 13.75 -36.70
CA SER A 84 -30.68 14.26 -35.38
C SER A 84 -29.46 15.17 -35.53
N SER A 85 -29.59 16.43 -35.08
CA SER A 85 -28.43 17.32 -34.94
C SER A 85 -27.42 16.68 -33.96
N PRO A 86 -26.12 16.61 -34.31
CA PRO A 86 -25.14 16.00 -33.42
C PRO A 86 -24.95 16.86 -32.17
N VAL A 87 -25.10 16.25 -30.99
CA VAL A 87 -24.99 16.90 -29.68
C VAL A 87 -23.62 16.58 -29.10
N ALA A 88 -22.84 17.61 -28.76
CA ALA A 88 -21.54 17.43 -28.11
C ALA A 88 -21.71 16.66 -26.79
N VAL A 89 -20.81 15.69 -26.53
CA VAL A 89 -20.97 14.76 -25.41
C VAL A 89 -20.00 15.13 -24.29
N ASN A 90 -20.55 15.39 -23.11
CA ASN A 90 -19.77 15.53 -21.88
C ASN A 90 -19.31 14.13 -21.44
N MET A 91 -18.00 13.91 -21.42
CA MET A 91 -17.38 12.60 -21.11
C MET A 91 -16.34 12.78 -20.01
N GLY A 92 -16.60 12.31 -18.79
CA GLY A 92 -15.76 12.60 -17.62
C GLY A 92 -15.80 14.08 -17.18
N SER A 93 -15.31 14.49 -16.02
CA SER A 93 -14.95 13.72 -14.81
C SER A 93 -16.13 13.67 -13.84
N ALA A 94 -16.14 12.74 -12.87
CA ALA A 94 -17.28 12.61 -11.93
C ALA A 94 -17.47 13.85 -11.02
N ASN A 95 -16.39 14.61 -10.80
CA ASN A 95 -16.36 15.78 -9.92
C ASN A 95 -16.72 17.10 -10.64
N CYS A 96 -16.84 17.11 -11.96
CA CYS A 96 -17.09 18.32 -12.75
C CYS A 96 -17.98 18.04 -13.98
N LYS A 97 -19.25 17.67 -13.76
CA LYS A 97 -20.23 17.51 -14.84
C LYS A 97 -20.86 18.86 -15.20
N GLU A 98 -20.53 19.42 -16.37
CA GLU A 98 -21.35 20.49 -16.98
C GLU A 98 -22.77 19.93 -17.30
N TYR A 99 -23.81 20.71 -17.03
CA TYR A 99 -25.18 20.45 -17.49
C TYR A 99 -25.36 21.12 -18.87
N SER A 100 -26.00 20.45 -19.82
CA SER A 100 -26.36 21.05 -21.11
C SER A 100 -27.87 21.24 -21.18
N THR A 101 -28.33 22.49 -21.14
CA THR A 101 -29.75 22.83 -21.32
C THR A 101 -30.11 22.88 -22.79
N THR A 102 -30.69 21.81 -23.32
CA THR A 102 -31.45 21.85 -24.58
C THR A 102 -32.95 21.94 -24.27
N ASN A 103 -33.59 23.01 -24.74
CA ASN A 103 -35.03 23.22 -24.59
C ASN A 103 -35.82 22.14 -25.35
N SER A 104 -36.54 21.28 -24.63
CA SER A 104 -37.68 20.53 -25.17
C SER A 104 -38.75 20.33 -24.09
N LYS A 105 -40.02 20.32 -24.51
CA LYS A 105 -41.18 20.33 -23.60
C LYS A 105 -41.40 18.94 -22.97
N GLY A 106 -41.85 18.91 -21.72
CA GLY A 106 -41.75 17.73 -20.85
C GLY A 106 -42.85 16.67 -20.99
N VAL A 107 -42.63 15.58 -20.25
CA VAL A 107 -43.57 14.49 -19.90
C VAL A 107 -43.22 14.02 -18.48
N GLU A 108 -44.21 13.62 -17.67
CA GLU A 108 -44.03 13.23 -16.26
C GLU A 108 -43.81 11.72 -16.04
N SER A 109 -43.06 11.40 -14.97
CA SER A 109 -43.00 10.10 -14.25
C SER A 109 -42.37 8.90 -15.00
N SER A 110 -41.84 7.84 -14.36
CA SER A 110 -41.90 7.43 -12.95
C SER A 110 -40.69 6.57 -12.49
N GLY A 111 -40.18 6.82 -11.28
CA GLY A 111 -39.81 5.77 -10.28
C GLY A 111 -38.64 4.81 -10.52
N ALA A 112 -37.44 5.17 -10.05
CA ALA A 112 -36.43 4.23 -9.55
C ALA A 112 -35.58 4.88 -8.45
N LYS A 113 -35.30 4.18 -7.33
CA LYS A 113 -34.43 4.70 -6.26
C LYS A 113 -32.96 4.56 -6.66
N GLN A 114 -32.27 5.69 -6.81
CA GLN A 114 -30.82 5.75 -6.94
C GLN A 114 -30.20 6.10 -5.57
N GLN A 115 -29.04 5.54 -5.24
CA GLN A 115 -28.33 5.87 -3.99
C GLN A 115 -27.52 7.15 -4.20
N ASP A 116 -27.92 8.22 -3.52
CA ASP A 116 -27.25 9.51 -3.60
C ASP A 116 -25.99 9.55 -2.72
N GLY A 117 -24.82 9.50 -3.37
CA GLY A 117 -23.71 10.34 -2.92
C GLY A 117 -24.02 11.78 -3.34
N THR A 118 -23.91 12.74 -2.43
CA THR A 118 -24.28 14.15 -2.71
C THR A 118 -23.26 14.82 -3.62
N TYR A 119 -23.48 14.75 -4.94
CA TYR A 119 -22.74 15.52 -5.94
C TYR A 119 -23.40 16.89 -6.13
N GLN A 120 -22.67 17.97 -5.86
CA GLN A 120 -23.14 19.33 -6.17
C GLN A 120 -23.13 19.55 -7.68
N SER A 121 -24.29 19.91 -8.24
CA SER A 121 -24.41 20.37 -9.62
C SER A 121 -23.95 21.82 -9.73
N THR A 122 -22.93 22.09 -10.54
CA THR A 122 -22.43 23.45 -10.79
C THR A 122 -23.45 24.24 -11.60
N SER A 123 -23.96 25.34 -11.04
CA SER A 123 -24.82 26.29 -11.74
C SER A 123 -23.98 27.35 -12.48
N ASP A 124 -24.58 28.14 -13.37
CA ASP A 124 -23.84 29.14 -14.20
C ASP A 124 -23.00 30.15 -13.39
N SER A 125 -23.33 30.38 -12.11
CA SER A 125 -22.55 31.21 -11.19
C SER A 125 -21.19 30.63 -10.79
N ASP A 126 -20.98 29.32 -10.98
CA ASP A 126 -19.82 28.56 -10.50
C ASP A 126 -18.66 28.55 -11.54
N MET A 127 -18.98 28.78 -12.81
CA MET A 127 -18.01 28.74 -13.91
C MET A 127 -16.94 29.84 -13.85
N SER A 128 -17.10 30.85 -12.99
CA SER A 128 -16.07 31.87 -12.74
C SER A 128 -14.80 31.31 -12.09
N GLU A 129 -14.92 30.25 -11.28
CA GLU A 129 -13.76 29.58 -10.66
C GLU A 129 -12.95 28.76 -11.67
N TYR A 130 -13.51 28.54 -12.87
CA TYR A 130 -12.92 27.74 -13.93
C TYR A 130 -12.27 28.59 -15.02
N THR A 131 -11.39 27.97 -15.79
CA THR A 131 -10.82 28.55 -17.01
C THR A 131 -11.85 28.61 -18.14
N ASN A 132 -11.53 29.38 -19.17
CA ASN A 132 -12.12 29.17 -20.48
C ASN A 132 -11.81 27.75 -20.98
N ALA A 133 -12.63 27.25 -21.90
CA ALA A 133 -12.40 25.95 -22.53
C ALA A 133 -11.20 26.03 -23.48
N VAL A 134 -10.22 25.14 -23.30
CA VAL A 134 -9.01 25.04 -24.13
C VAL A 134 -9.06 23.75 -24.93
N GLU A 135 -8.88 23.83 -26.24
CA GLU A 135 -8.68 22.67 -27.12
C GLU A 135 -7.27 22.12 -26.92
N VAL A 136 -7.14 20.83 -26.57
CA VAL A 136 -5.83 20.21 -26.24
C VAL A 136 -5.40 19.12 -27.21
N CYS A 137 -6.35 18.43 -27.84
CA CYS A 137 -6.12 17.37 -28.83
C CYS A 137 -7.40 17.04 -29.61
N ASN A 138 -7.30 16.18 -30.62
CA ASN A 138 -8.43 15.44 -31.16
C ASN A 138 -8.59 14.08 -30.43
N ILE A 139 -9.80 13.51 -30.41
CA ILE A 139 -10.09 12.19 -29.84
C ILE A 139 -9.33 11.06 -30.56
N ASP A 140 -8.97 11.25 -31.82
CA ASP A 140 -8.18 10.31 -32.63
C ASP A 140 -6.67 10.39 -32.36
N ASP A 141 -6.20 11.39 -31.62
CA ASP A 141 -4.81 11.47 -31.15
C ASP A 141 -4.50 10.45 -30.03
N LEU A 142 -5.51 9.72 -29.54
CA LEU A 142 -5.37 8.66 -28.53
C LEU A 142 -6.05 7.36 -29.01
N GLN A 143 -5.37 6.24 -28.78
CA GLN A 143 -5.93 4.89 -28.90
C GLN A 143 -6.70 4.47 -27.65
N GLU A 144 -7.55 3.45 -27.77
CA GLU A 144 -8.25 2.87 -26.62
C GLU A 144 -7.25 2.19 -25.67
N ASN A 145 -7.33 2.53 -24.38
CA ASN A 145 -6.33 2.23 -23.34
C ASN A 145 -4.98 2.94 -23.48
N GLU A 146 -4.96 4.13 -24.09
CA GLU A 146 -3.80 5.04 -24.09
C GLU A 146 -3.95 6.16 -23.04
N MET A 147 -2.82 6.61 -22.50
CA MET A 147 -2.69 7.91 -21.83
C MET A 147 -1.60 8.74 -22.48
N LYS A 148 -1.83 10.03 -22.67
CA LYS A 148 -0.92 10.91 -23.42
C LYS A 148 -0.94 12.32 -22.84
N LYS A 149 0.23 12.96 -22.80
CA LYS A 149 0.37 14.34 -22.31
C LYS A 149 0.02 15.35 -23.41
N PHE A 150 -0.65 16.42 -23.02
CA PHE A 150 -0.91 17.59 -23.86
C PHE A 150 -0.62 18.87 -23.06
N ASN A 151 -0.39 19.97 -23.75
CA ASN A 151 -0.28 21.28 -23.12
C ASN A 151 -1.68 21.84 -22.93
N PHE A 152 -1.98 22.30 -21.72
CA PHE A 152 -3.22 23.01 -21.39
C PHE A 152 -3.00 24.53 -21.44
N ASP A 153 -1.81 24.99 -21.07
CA ASP A 153 -1.29 26.32 -21.29
C ASP A 153 0.25 26.23 -21.42
N GLU A 154 0.97 27.37 -21.45
CA GLU A 154 2.43 27.41 -21.58
C GLU A 154 3.19 26.70 -20.43
N ASN A 155 2.58 26.60 -19.25
CA ASN A 155 3.19 26.10 -18.00
C ASN A 155 2.53 24.79 -17.49
N THR A 156 1.28 24.53 -17.89
CA THR A 156 0.47 23.40 -17.44
C THR A 156 0.45 22.27 -18.48
N GLN A 157 0.85 21.08 -18.05
CA GLN A 157 0.66 19.84 -18.81
C GLN A 157 -0.42 18.97 -18.18
N VAL A 158 -1.36 18.55 -19.02
CA VAL A 158 -2.46 17.65 -18.68
C VAL A 158 -2.18 16.24 -19.21
N LEU A 159 -2.61 15.23 -18.47
CA LEU A 159 -2.64 13.83 -18.91
C LEU A 159 -4.07 13.50 -19.33
N VAL A 160 -4.26 13.24 -20.63
CA VAL A 160 -5.53 12.78 -21.20
C VAL A 160 -5.48 11.27 -21.32
N ILE A 161 -6.55 10.58 -20.92
CA ILE A 161 -6.67 9.12 -20.93
C ILE A 161 -7.92 8.73 -21.71
N LYS A 162 -7.83 7.69 -22.55
CA LYS A 162 -8.96 7.11 -23.29
C LYS A 162 -9.17 5.66 -22.84
N GLN A 163 -10.24 5.41 -22.09
CA GLN A 163 -10.60 4.09 -21.59
C GLN A 163 -12.11 3.89 -21.55
N GLU A 164 -12.56 2.69 -21.92
CA GLU A 164 -13.97 2.29 -22.01
C GLU A 164 -14.77 3.20 -22.97
N GLY A 165 -14.11 3.66 -24.04
CA GLY A 165 -14.68 4.63 -24.99
C GLY A 165 -14.87 6.05 -24.42
N GLN A 166 -14.39 6.34 -23.21
CA GLN A 166 -14.50 7.65 -22.58
C GLN A 166 -13.14 8.35 -22.50
N ILE A 167 -13.16 9.68 -22.65
CA ILE A 167 -12.00 10.53 -22.39
C ILE A 167 -12.07 11.04 -20.95
N THR A 168 -10.94 11.05 -20.26
CA THR A 168 -10.77 11.75 -18.98
C THR A 168 -9.46 12.55 -18.98
N ALA A 169 -9.36 13.55 -18.10
CA ALA A 169 -8.18 14.40 -18.00
C ALA A 169 -7.84 14.77 -16.56
N ILE A 170 -6.57 14.61 -16.20
CA ILE A 170 -5.99 14.82 -14.86
C ILE A 170 -4.59 15.45 -14.96
N GLY A 171 -4.07 16.01 -13.88
CA GLY A 171 -2.72 16.60 -13.86
C GLY A 171 -1.62 15.59 -14.22
N ASN A 172 -0.65 15.99 -15.05
CA ASN A 172 0.46 15.11 -15.49
C ASN A 172 1.61 14.98 -14.47
N LYS A 173 1.57 15.70 -13.33
CA LYS A 173 2.64 15.71 -12.32
C LYS A 173 2.15 15.08 -11.02
N CYS A 174 2.78 14.00 -10.59
CA CYS A 174 2.49 13.32 -9.32
C CYS A 174 2.63 14.28 -8.12
N THR A 175 1.60 14.35 -7.27
CA THR A 175 1.54 15.24 -6.09
C THR A 175 2.55 14.95 -4.99
N HIS A 176 3.27 13.81 -5.06
CA HIS A 176 4.34 13.48 -4.12
C HIS A 176 5.60 14.31 -4.41
N TYR A 177 6.36 13.97 -5.45
CA TYR A 177 7.63 14.62 -5.85
C TYR A 177 7.67 14.97 -7.35
N GLY A 178 6.52 15.33 -7.95
CA GLY A 178 6.45 15.91 -9.30
C GLY A 178 6.67 14.94 -10.47
N ALA A 179 6.75 13.64 -10.21
CA ALA A 179 7.01 12.62 -11.24
C ALA A 179 6.05 12.72 -12.44
N PRO A 180 6.53 12.65 -13.69
CA PRO A 180 5.68 12.67 -14.87
C PRO A 180 4.79 11.41 -14.94
N LEU A 181 3.47 11.59 -14.94
CA LEU A 181 2.52 10.47 -14.92
C LEU A 181 2.30 9.85 -16.30
N HIS A 182 2.48 10.59 -17.40
CA HIS A 182 2.52 10.02 -18.75
C HIS A 182 3.63 8.96 -18.98
N THR A 183 4.64 8.88 -18.10
CA THR A 183 5.65 7.81 -18.12
C THR A 183 5.42 6.76 -17.01
N GLY A 184 4.25 6.77 -16.38
CA GLY A 184 3.83 5.80 -15.37
C GLY A 184 3.22 4.54 -15.96
N ALA A 185 2.57 3.74 -15.11
CA ALA A 185 1.78 2.60 -15.54
C ALA A 185 0.29 2.96 -15.58
N LEU A 186 -0.34 2.87 -16.75
CA LEU A 186 -1.79 2.93 -16.88
C LEU A 186 -2.36 1.54 -16.60
N GLY A 187 -3.22 1.42 -15.58
CA GLY A 187 -4.09 0.28 -15.33
C GLY A 187 -5.52 0.57 -15.75
N LEU A 188 -6.45 -0.30 -15.36
CA LEU A 188 -7.88 -0.09 -15.61
C LEU A 188 -8.42 0.98 -14.65
N GLY A 189 -8.70 2.18 -15.16
CA GLY A 189 -9.27 3.29 -14.37
C GLY A 189 -8.28 4.00 -13.43
N ARG A 190 -6.98 3.69 -13.50
CA ARG A 190 -5.96 4.17 -12.56
C ARG A 190 -4.60 4.38 -13.22
N VAL A 191 -3.87 5.41 -12.81
CA VAL A 191 -2.46 5.62 -13.18
C VAL A 191 -1.55 5.51 -11.97
N ARG A 192 -0.49 4.69 -12.08
CA ARG A 192 0.54 4.50 -11.04
C ARG A 192 1.82 5.27 -11.40
N CYS A 193 2.27 6.08 -10.45
CA CYS A 193 3.48 6.89 -10.53
C CYS A 193 4.75 6.04 -10.74
N PRO A 194 5.62 6.37 -11.73
CA PRO A 194 6.79 5.56 -12.05
C PRO A 194 7.84 5.54 -10.93
N TRP A 195 8.03 6.66 -10.24
CA TRP A 195 9.14 6.82 -9.27
C TRP A 195 8.83 6.28 -7.87
N HIS A 196 7.57 6.38 -7.45
CA HIS A 196 7.20 6.23 -6.03
C HIS A 196 5.96 5.36 -5.79
N GLY A 197 5.29 4.87 -6.84
CA GLY A 197 4.17 3.94 -6.70
C GLY A 197 2.82 4.54 -6.33
N ALA A 198 2.73 5.84 -6.03
CA ALA A 198 1.44 6.52 -5.76
C ALA A 198 0.46 6.31 -6.92
N CYS A 199 -0.81 6.05 -6.62
CA CYS A 199 -1.86 5.85 -7.62
C CYS A 199 -2.93 6.92 -7.56
N PHE A 200 -3.43 7.26 -8.74
CA PHE A 200 -4.52 8.21 -8.91
C PHE A 200 -5.60 7.63 -9.81
N ASN A 201 -6.85 7.84 -9.41
CA ASN A 201 -8.03 7.48 -10.19
C ASN A 201 -8.06 8.30 -11.49
N THR A 202 -8.19 7.67 -12.66
CA THR A 202 -8.19 8.41 -13.94
C THR A 202 -9.45 9.24 -14.18
N ARG A 203 -10.54 8.96 -13.46
CA ARG A 203 -11.85 9.61 -13.61
C ARG A 203 -12.06 10.78 -12.64
N THR A 204 -11.39 10.79 -11.49
CA THR A 204 -11.54 11.85 -10.47
C THR A 204 -10.23 12.58 -10.13
N GLY A 205 -9.08 11.99 -10.46
CA GLY A 205 -7.76 12.45 -10.00
C GLY A 205 -7.48 12.18 -8.52
N ASP A 206 -8.40 11.55 -7.78
CA ASP A 206 -8.20 11.27 -6.35
C ASP A 206 -7.04 10.29 -6.13
N ILE A 207 -6.27 10.49 -5.06
CA ILE A 207 -5.22 9.56 -4.66
C ILE A 207 -5.84 8.30 -4.04
N GLU A 208 -5.47 7.14 -4.57
CA GLU A 208 -5.97 5.83 -4.13
C GLU A 208 -4.87 4.99 -3.45
N ASP A 209 -3.60 5.23 -3.81
CA ASP A 209 -2.43 4.58 -3.25
C ASP A 209 -1.30 5.61 -3.05
N PHE A 210 -0.47 5.39 -2.04
CA PHE A 210 0.46 6.36 -1.47
C PHE A 210 1.88 6.20 -2.07
N PRO A 211 2.89 7.07 -1.86
CA PRO A 211 3.18 7.94 -0.70
C PRO A 211 2.69 9.40 -0.74
N GLY A 212 1.94 9.83 -1.76
CA GLY A 212 1.38 11.20 -1.83
C GLY A 212 0.42 11.53 -0.68
N LEU A 213 -0.24 12.69 -0.74
CA LEU A 213 -1.35 13.04 0.17
C LEU A 213 -2.45 13.75 -0.59
N ASP A 214 -2.08 14.72 -1.42
CA ASP A 214 -3.03 15.47 -2.22
C ASP A 214 -3.39 14.72 -3.51
N SER A 215 -4.61 14.95 -3.98
CA SER A 215 -5.13 14.45 -5.25
C SER A 215 -4.64 15.30 -6.42
N LEU A 216 -4.71 14.77 -7.65
CA LEU A 216 -4.37 15.55 -8.84
C LEU A 216 -5.45 16.60 -9.14
N PRO A 217 -5.07 17.71 -9.81
CA PRO A 217 -6.03 18.54 -10.54
C PRO A 217 -6.82 17.66 -11.51
N CYS A 218 -8.13 17.89 -11.59
CA CYS A 218 -9.03 17.17 -12.48
C CYS A 218 -9.76 18.18 -13.38
N PHE A 219 -9.96 17.81 -14.63
CA PHE A 219 -10.45 18.71 -15.66
C PHE A 219 -11.89 18.35 -16.03
N MET A 220 -12.70 19.36 -16.38
CA MET A 220 -13.91 19.15 -17.17
C MET A 220 -13.48 18.74 -18.57
N VAL A 221 -14.12 17.72 -19.15
CA VAL A 221 -13.79 17.19 -20.47
C VAL A 221 -15.06 17.23 -21.33
N ARG A 222 -14.96 17.91 -22.48
CA ARG A 222 -16.00 17.93 -23.50
C ARG A 222 -15.38 17.51 -24.83
N VAL A 223 -16.04 16.57 -25.51
CA VAL A 223 -15.68 16.20 -26.88
C VAL A 223 -16.72 16.78 -27.82
N GLU A 224 -16.26 17.65 -28.70
CA GLU A 224 -17.08 18.29 -29.73
C GLU A 224 -17.35 17.32 -30.89
N ASN A 225 -18.36 17.64 -31.71
CA ASN A 225 -18.80 16.78 -32.82
C ASN A 225 -17.74 16.50 -33.90
N ASP A 226 -16.71 17.36 -34.00
CA ASP A 226 -15.56 17.21 -34.89
C ASP A 226 -14.37 16.48 -34.23
N GLY A 227 -14.61 15.85 -33.07
CA GLY A 227 -13.62 15.08 -32.32
C GLY A 227 -12.70 15.91 -31.44
N LYS A 228 -12.79 17.25 -31.44
CA LYS A 228 -11.94 18.11 -30.60
C LYS A 228 -12.21 17.88 -29.12
N VAL A 229 -11.17 17.59 -28.35
CA VAL A 229 -11.20 17.49 -26.89
C VAL A 229 -10.91 18.87 -26.30
N LYS A 230 -11.91 19.45 -25.64
CA LYS A 230 -11.80 20.71 -24.90
C LYS A 230 -11.83 20.47 -23.40
N LEU A 231 -10.94 21.15 -22.69
CA LEU A 231 -10.79 21.05 -21.25
C LEU A 231 -11.08 22.37 -20.55
N ARG A 232 -11.62 22.30 -19.33
CA ARG A 232 -11.53 23.39 -18.34
C ARG A 232 -10.92 22.89 -17.05
N ALA A 233 -10.20 23.77 -16.37
CA ALA A 233 -9.63 23.49 -15.05
C ALA A 233 -10.18 24.46 -14.01
N LYS A 234 -10.26 24.03 -12.75
CA LYS A 234 -10.47 24.96 -11.63
C LYS A 234 -9.17 25.72 -11.37
N ARG A 235 -9.22 27.04 -11.28
CA ARG A 235 -8.02 27.91 -11.25
C ARG A 235 -7.11 27.61 -10.05
N SER A 236 -7.71 27.40 -8.87
CA SER A 236 -7.01 27.04 -7.63
C SER A 236 -6.16 25.78 -7.73
N ASP A 237 -6.59 24.82 -8.55
CA ASP A 237 -5.97 23.50 -8.66
C ASP A 237 -4.78 23.53 -9.61
N LEU A 238 -4.81 24.42 -10.62
CA LEU A 238 -3.68 24.70 -11.49
C LEU A 238 -2.55 25.41 -10.72
N GLU A 239 -2.88 26.48 -9.99
CA GLU A 239 -1.91 27.27 -9.20
C GLU A 239 -1.13 26.40 -8.21
N LYS A 240 -1.80 25.43 -7.58
CA LYS A 240 -1.20 24.52 -6.59
C LYS A 240 -0.67 23.22 -7.21
N ASN A 241 -1.01 22.92 -8.47
CA ASN A 241 -0.79 21.64 -9.16
C ASN A 241 -1.21 20.41 -8.32
N LYS A 242 -2.21 20.58 -7.44
CA LYS A 242 -2.74 19.56 -6.53
C LYS A 242 -4.08 20.01 -5.95
N ARG A 243 -4.91 19.05 -5.54
CA ARG A 243 -6.22 19.24 -4.95
C ARG A 243 -6.31 18.51 -3.61
N LEU A 244 -6.80 19.20 -2.58
CA LEU A 244 -7.23 18.57 -1.34
C LEU A 244 -8.61 17.93 -1.59
N LYS A 245 -8.84 16.67 -1.18
CA LYS A 245 -10.18 16.08 -1.24
C LYS A 245 -11.09 16.81 -0.23
N ASN A 246 -12.34 17.09 -0.61
CA ASN A 246 -13.30 17.76 0.25
C ASN A 246 -13.43 17.04 1.60
N MET A 247 -13.58 17.80 2.67
CA MET A 247 -13.63 17.30 4.04
C MET A 247 -14.76 17.98 4.82
N VAL A 248 -15.49 17.21 5.62
CA VAL A 248 -16.44 17.79 6.59
C VAL A 248 -15.71 18.42 7.76
N LYS A 249 -16.29 19.46 8.35
CA LYS A 249 -15.80 20.03 9.62
C LYS A 249 -16.47 19.33 10.80
N ARG A 250 -15.85 19.44 11.98
CA ARG A 250 -16.39 18.88 13.22
C ARG A 250 -17.76 19.48 13.56
N ASP A 251 -18.77 18.63 13.68
CA ASP A 251 -20.04 18.98 14.33
C ASP A 251 -19.92 18.72 15.84
N LYS A 252 -20.30 19.71 16.66
CA LYS A 252 -20.28 19.59 18.12
C LYS A 252 -21.46 18.77 18.65
N ASN A 253 -22.50 18.53 17.85
CA ASN A 253 -23.65 17.72 18.22
C ASN A 253 -23.38 16.23 18.05
N ASN A 254 -22.66 15.83 16.99
CA ASN A 254 -22.13 14.48 16.86
C ASN A 254 -21.14 14.15 18.02
N LYS A 255 -21.57 13.27 18.93
CA LYS A 255 -20.78 12.88 20.11
C LYS A 255 -19.85 11.70 19.89
N HIS A 256 -19.93 11.03 18.74
CA HIS A 256 -19.05 9.90 18.41
C HIS A 256 -17.59 10.36 18.42
N SER A 257 -16.74 9.59 19.09
CA SER A 257 -15.36 9.96 19.42
C SER A 257 -14.38 8.90 18.90
N ILE A 258 -13.52 9.29 17.97
CA ILE A 258 -12.43 8.45 17.48
C ILE A 258 -11.12 8.91 18.12
N VAL A 259 -10.40 7.98 18.73
CA VAL A 259 -9.03 8.21 19.22
C VAL A 259 -8.05 7.52 18.28
N VAL A 260 -6.98 8.23 17.92
CA VAL A 260 -5.88 7.74 17.10
C VAL A 260 -4.59 7.81 17.92
N ILE A 261 -3.91 6.69 18.12
CA ILE A 261 -2.66 6.62 18.89
C ILE A 261 -1.47 6.57 17.92
N GLY A 262 -0.70 7.65 17.85
CA GLY A 262 0.50 7.79 17.04
C GLY A 262 0.50 9.07 16.20
N GLY A 263 1.64 9.76 16.12
CA GLY A 263 1.88 10.92 15.24
C GLY A 263 2.53 10.54 13.90
N GLY A 264 2.16 9.38 13.35
CA GLY A 264 2.81 8.79 12.17
C GLY A 264 2.06 9.04 10.84
N PRO A 265 2.64 8.64 9.69
CA PRO A 265 1.98 8.75 8.38
C PRO A 265 0.63 8.01 8.30
N ALA A 266 0.49 6.87 8.99
CA ALA A 266 -0.77 6.14 9.08
C ALA A 266 -1.87 6.94 9.80
N ALA A 267 -1.52 7.57 10.92
CA ALA A 267 -2.43 8.41 11.68
C ALA A 267 -2.84 9.67 10.90
N ALA A 268 -1.88 10.35 10.27
CA ALA A 268 -2.11 11.53 9.44
C ALA A 268 -3.15 11.27 8.35
N VAL A 269 -3.02 10.16 7.62
CA VAL A 269 -3.97 9.77 6.58
C VAL A 269 -5.29 9.30 7.19
N CYS A 270 -5.29 8.56 8.30
CA CYS A 270 -6.53 8.14 8.97
C CYS A 270 -7.40 9.34 9.36
N VAL A 271 -6.85 10.34 10.07
CA VAL A 271 -7.64 11.51 10.50
C VAL A 271 -8.12 12.38 9.33
N GLU A 272 -7.34 12.46 8.25
CA GLU A 272 -7.73 13.15 7.03
C GLU A 272 -8.84 12.39 6.30
N THR A 273 -8.68 11.08 6.06
CA THR A 273 -9.68 10.24 5.40
C THR A 273 -10.98 10.18 6.21
N LEU A 274 -10.96 10.12 7.53
CA LEU A 274 -12.19 10.21 8.34
C LEU A 274 -13.01 11.46 7.99
N ARG A 275 -12.38 12.62 7.85
CA ARG A 275 -13.05 13.86 7.44
C ARG A 275 -13.46 13.85 5.96
N GLN A 276 -12.71 13.20 5.09
CA GLN A 276 -13.03 13.05 3.66
C GLN A 276 -14.27 12.16 3.45
N GLU A 277 -14.45 11.14 4.28
CA GLU A 277 -15.58 10.19 4.23
C GLU A 277 -16.74 10.60 5.15
N GLY A 278 -16.83 11.89 5.51
CA GLY A 278 -18.00 12.46 6.17
C GLY A 278 -18.10 12.27 7.68
N PHE A 279 -17.08 11.73 8.36
CA PHE A 279 -17.09 11.65 9.82
C PHE A 279 -17.03 13.05 10.45
N SER A 280 -18.15 13.53 11.01
CA SER A 280 -18.25 14.85 11.65
C SER A 280 -17.97 14.85 13.15
N GLY A 281 -17.76 13.69 13.78
CA GLY A 281 -17.58 13.55 15.23
C GLY A 281 -16.24 14.08 15.77
N ARG A 282 -15.93 13.79 17.03
CA ARG A 282 -14.65 14.16 17.64
C ARG A 282 -13.53 13.24 17.14
N ILE A 283 -12.40 13.82 16.75
CA ILE A 283 -11.14 13.09 16.48
C ILE A 283 -10.09 13.62 17.47
N VAL A 284 -9.41 12.72 18.18
CA VAL A 284 -8.25 13.03 19.01
C VAL A 284 -7.06 12.19 18.53
N MET A 285 -5.97 12.84 18.13
CA MET A 285 -4.73 12.20 17.71
C MET A 285 -3.65 12.41 18.76
N LEU A 286 -3.18 11.32 19.37
CA LEU A 286 -2.14 11.34 20.40
C LEU A 286 -0.76 11.19 19.76
N CYS A 287 0.09 12.19 19.91
CA CYS A 287 1.44 12.23 19.35
C CYS A 287 2.48 12.23 20.48
N ARG A 288 3.23 11.13 20.62
CA ARG A 288 4.32 11.04 21.61
C ARG A 288 5.41 12.10 21.39
N GLU A 289 5.78 12.33 20.13
CA GLU A 289 6.73 13.39 19.78
C GLU A 289 6.05 14.77 19.84
N PRO A 290 6.78 15.84 20.18
CA PRO A 290 6.25 17.21 20.31
C PRO A 290 6.08 17.92 18.96
N CYS A 291 5.67 17.21 17.90
CA CYS A 291 5.54 17.74 16.54
C CYS A 291 4.37 17.09 15.77
N LEU A 292 3.92 17.75 14.70
CA LEU A 292 2.85 17.21 13.84
C LEU A 292 3.38 16.05 12.98
N PRO A 293 2.49 15.19 12.42
CA PRO A 293 2.92 14.09 11.57
C PRO A 293 3.75 14.55 10.36
N TYR A 294 4.88 13.88 10.14
CA TYR A 294 5.91 14.36 9.22
C TYR A 294 6.62 13.23 8.44
N ASP A 295 7.32 13.60 7.36
CA ASP A 295 8.05 12.66 6.50
C ASP A 295 9.39 12.18 7.10
N ARG A 296 9.33 11.02 7.76
CA ARG A 296 10.51 10.35 8.34
C ARG A 296 11.51 9.85 7.29
N ILE A 297 11.15 9.69 6.01
CA ILE A 297 12.09 9.20 4.97
C ILE A 297 13.24 10.19 4.72
N LYS A 298 13.03 11.47 5.02
CA LYS A 298 14.04 12.52 4.86
C LYS A 298 15.12 12.48 5.95
N LEU A 299 14.83 11.91 7.13
CA LEU A 299 15.75 11.93 8.29
C LEU A 299 17.08 11.22 8.02
N SER A 300 17.07 10.13 7.24
CA SER A 300 18.27 9.38 6.84
C SER A 300 18.99 9.96 5.62
N LYS A 301 18.52 11.10 5.08
CA LYS A 301 19.00 11.69 3.81
C LYS A 301 19.47 13.13 3.97
N VAL A 302 18.74 13.93 4.76
CA VAL A 302 19.05 15.33 5.08
C VAL A 302 18.67 15.57 6.55
N LEU A 303 19.67 15.45 7.43
CA LEU A 303 19.50 15.38 8.89
C LEU A 303 19.08 16.73 9.52
N ASP A 304 19.47 17.84 8.90
CA ASP A 304 19.43 19.20 9.43
C ASP A 304 18.18 20.00 9.01
N LEU A 305 17.17 19.33 8.43
CA LEU A 305 15.93 19.97 8.01
C LEU A 305 15.10 20.46 9.22
N PRO A 306 14.60 21.71 9.22
CA PRO A 306 13.60 22.17 10.19
C PRO A 306 12.33 21.31 10.12
N ILE A 307 11.75 20.98 11.28
CA ILE A 307 10.58 20.09 11.39
C ILE A 307 9.39 20.54 10.51
N ALA A 308 9.12 21.85 10.44
CA ALA A 308 8.08 22.43 9.58
C ALA A 308 8.26 22.19 8.06
N LYS A 309 9.44 21.78 7.59
CA LYS A 309 9.69 21.34 6.19
C LYS A 309 9.52 19.82 5.98
N LEU A 310 9.31 19.09 7.07
CA LEU A 310 9.04 17.66 7.09
C LEU A 310 7.56 17.36 7.31
N GLU A 311 6.85 18.20 8.08
CA GLU A 311 5.43 18.08 8.41
C GLU A 311 4.55 17.95 7.16
N TYR A 312 3.55 17.07 7.23
CA TYR A 312 2.65 16.78 6.12
C TYR A 312 1.58 17.85 5.93
N ARG A 313 1.16 18.46 7.03
CA ARG A 313 0.11 19.48 7.18
C ARG A 313 0.53 20.38 8.34
N ASP A 314 0.20 21.66 8.26
CA ASP A 314 0.42 22.63 9.35
C ASP A 314 -0.64 22.51 10.46
N SER A 315 -0.49 23.30 11.52
CA SER A 315 -1.45 23.35 12.65
C SER A 315 -2.84 23.81 12.21
N ASP A 316 -2.90 24.74 11.27
CA ASP A 316 -4.11 25.45 10.88
C ASP A 316 -5.04 24.51 10.09
N PHE A 317 -4.46 23.63 9.28
CA PHE A 317 -5.15 22.51 8.66
C PHE A 317 -5.88 21.62 9.68
N TYR A 318 -5.19 21.15 10.72
CA TYR A 318 -5.82 20.28 11.73
C TYR A 318 -6.90 21.02 12.52
N ALA A 319 -6.66 22.29 12.85
CA ALA A 319 -7.61 23.16 13.53
C ALA A 319 -8.87 23.41 12.68
N GLU A 320 -8.73 23.65 11.37
CA GLU A 320 -9.85 23.92 10.44
C GLU A 320 -10.88 22.79 10.43
N TYR A 321 -10.43 21.54 10.45
CA TYR A 321 -11.31 20.36 10.45
C TYR A 321 -11.61 19.83 11.86
N GLY A 322 -11.20 20.56 12.91
CA GLY A 322 -11.46 20.22 14.30
C GLY A 322 -10.89 18.86 14.70
N ILE A 323 -9.65 18.57 14.28
CA ILE A 323 -8.85 17.41 14.67
C ILE A 323 -7.98 17.83 15.87
N GLU A 324 -8.18 17.20 17.02
CA GLU A 324 -7.45 17.57 18.25
C GLU A 324 -6.08 16.86 18.27
N THR A 325 -4.98 17.61 18.12
CA THR A 325 -3.61 17.09 18.06
C THR A 325 -2.90 17.22 19.41
N MET A 326 -2.75 16.12 20.14
CA MET A 326 -2.14 16.11 21.47
C MET A 326 -0.64 15.81 21.36
N LEU A 327 0.17 16.86 21.19
CA LEU A 327 1.62 16.77 21.02
C LEU A 327 2.35 16.54 22.35
N GLY A 328 3.40 15.72 22.34
CA GLY A 328 4.10 15.32 23.57
C GLY A 328 3.29 14.40 24.50
N VAL A 329 2.20 13.80 24.01
CA VAL A 329 1.28 12.97 24.80
C VAL A 329 1.34 11.52 24.31
N GLU A 330 1.88 10.65 25.17
CA GLU A 330 1.97 9.21 24.92
C GLU A 330 0.76 8.50 25.52
N ALA A 331 0.25 7.47 24.83
CA ALA A 331 -0.72 6.54 25.41
C ALA A 331 0.01 5.52 26.29
N THR A 332 -0.33 5.46 27.57
CA THR A 332 0.32 4.60 28.57
C THR A 332 -0.48 3.34 28.89
N LYS A 333 -1.79 3.34 28.62
CA LYS A 333 -2.66 2.16 28.74
C LYS A 333 -3.88 2.27 27.82
N VAL A 334 -4.32 1.15 27.22
CA VAL A 334 -5.65 1.01 26.61
C VAL A 334 -6.53 0.12 27.47
N ASP A 335 -7.70 0.61 27.86
CA ASP A 335 -8.78 -0.18 28.46
C ASP A 335 -9.90 -0.35 27.41
N THR A 336 -10.03 -1.57 26.88
CA THR A 336 -11.03 -1.92 25.86
C THR A 336 -12.41 -2.17 26.45
N THR A 337 -12.51 -2.45 27.76
CA THR A 337 -13.80 -2.69 28.44
C THR A 337 -14.48 -1.37 28.77
N ALA A 338 -13.72 -0.39 29.28
CA ALA A 338 -14.20 0.97 29.53
C ALA A 338 -14.19 1.85 28.27
N LYS A 339 -13.61 1.36 27.15
CA LYS A 339 -13.26 2.11 25.93
C LYS A 339 -12.53 3.44 26.24
N ARG A 340 -11.37 3.33 26.89
CA ARG A 340 -10.52 4.46 27.31
C ARG A 340 -9.06 4.28 26.88
N VAL A 341 -8.41 5.40 26.59
CA VAL A 341 -6.96 5.52 26.49
C VAL A 341 -6.48 6.42 27.62
N HIS A 342 -5.55 5.93 28.43
CA HIS A 342 -4.88 6.71 29.47
C HIS A 342 -3.57 7.28 28.90
N CYS A 343 -3.22 8.50 29.30
CA CYS A 343 -2.09 9.22 28.72
C CYS A 343 -1.01 9.60 29.76
N SER A 344 0.21 9.84 29.28
CA SER A 344 1.38 10.23 30.09
C SER A 344 1.18 11.53 30.90
N ASN A 345 0.29 12.41 30.45
CA ASN A 345 -0.09 13.65 31.14
C ASN A 345 -1.26 13.48 32.14
N GLY A 346 -1.67 12.24 32.43
CA GLY A 346 -2.79 11.93 33.33
C GLY A 346 -4.19 12.13 32.72
N THR A 347 -4.30 12.57 31.46
CA THR A 347 -5.59 12.70 30.78
C THR A 347 -6.11 11.33 30.34
N GLU A 348 -7.43 11.15 30.37
CA GLU A 348 -8.11 10.00 29.78
C GLU A 348 -9.00 10.41 28.61
N TYR A 349 -8.94 9.67 27.51
CA TYR A 349 -9.82 9.84 26.36
C TYR A 349 -10.75 8.64 26.22
N LYS A 350 -12.05 8.87 26.40
CA LYS A 350 -13.08 7.90 26.00
C LYS A 350 -13.21 7.89 24.48
N TYR A 351 -13.34 6.69 23.91
CA TYR A 351 -13.58 6.48 22.48
C TYR A 351 -14.82 5.62 22.23
N ASP A 352 -15.35 5.72 21.03
CA ASP A 352 -16.30 4.78 20.45
C ASP A 352 -15.54 3.80 19.54
N GLN A 353 -14.56 4.31 18.77
CA GLN A 353 -13.58 3.51 18.02
C GLN A 353 -12.13 4.01 18.23
N LEU A 354 -11.16 3.10 18.09
CA LEU A 354 -9.73 3.34 18.34
C LEU A 354 -8.88 2.91 17.14
N PHE A 355 -7.91 3.72 16.74
CA PHE A 355 -6.89 3.33 15.74
C PHE A 355 -5.48 3.40 16.32
N ILE A 356 -4.77 2.27 16.29
CA ILE A 356 -3.41 2.12 16.82
C ILE A 356 -2.40 2.22 15.67
N ALA A 357 -1.60 3.28 15.67
CA ALA A 357 -0.66 3.65 14.62
C ALA A 357 0.74 4.02 15.18
N THR A 358 1.15 3.38 16.28
CA THR A 358 2.40 3.67 17.00
C THR A 358 3.67 3.19 16.29
N GLY A 359 3.54 2.25 15.35
CA GLY A 359 4.63 1.77 14.50
C GLY A 359 5.84 1.21 15.27
N LEU A 360 7.03 1.48 14.73
CA LEU A 360 8.31 0.96 15.21
C LEU A 360 9.13 1.95 16.06
N ASN A 361 9.95 1.42 16.98
CA ASN A 361 11.14 2.04 17.55
C ASN A 361 12.41 1.45 16.90
N ALA A 362 13.50 2.22 16.87
CA ALA A 362 14.80 1.69 16.44
C ALA A 362 15.40 0.79 17.54
N ARG A 363 16.01 -0.34 17.16
CA ARG A 363 16.56 -1.30 18.10
C ARG A 363 18.01 -0.96 18.47
N ARG A 364 18.27 -0.64 19.74
CA ARG A 364 19.62 -0.76 20.31
C ARG A 364 19.94 -2.24 20.59
N PRO A 365 21.09 -2.77 20.16
CA PRO A 365 21.50 -4.12 20.50
C PRO A 365 21.92 -4.20 21.98
N ASN A 366 21.79 -5.37 22.61
CA ASN A 366 22.25 -5.58 23.98
C ASN A 366 23.77 -5.84 23.98
N LEU A 367 24.56 -4.78 24.04
CA LEU A 367 26.03 -4.80 24.03
C LEU A 367 26.59 -3.82 25.08
N PRO A 368 27.72 -4.11 25.74
CA PRO A 368 28.39 -3.14 26.59
C PRO A 368 28.75 -1.86 25.82
N GLY A 369 28.56 -0.70 26.46
CA GLY A 369 28.84 0.61 25.88
C GLY A 369 27.81 1.14 24.88
N VAL A 370 26.70 0.43 24.60
CA VAL A 370 25.68 0.89 23.64
C VAL A 370 24.96 2.19 24.04
N ASP A 371 25.04 2.56 25.32
CA ASP A 371 24.44 3.78 25.89
C ASP A 371 25.45 4.92 26.12
N LEU A 372 26.68 4.80 25.59
CA LEU A 372 27.66 5.89 25.58
C LEU A 372 27.14 7.10 24.77
N LYS A 373 27.66 8.29 25.08
CA LYS A 373 27.41 9.48 24.25
C LYS A 373 27.95 9.23 22.84
N ASN A 374 27.34 9.89 21.85
CA ASN A 374 27.60 9.72 20.42
C ASN A 374 27.26 8.33 19.83
N VAL A 375 26.54 7.48 20.57
CA VAL A 375 25.94 6.24 20.04
C VAL A 375 24.46 6.46 19.77
N PHE A 376 24.11 6.60 18.49
CA PHE A 376 22.77 7.01 18.04
C PHE A 376 22.00 5.91 17.29
N THR A 377 20.68 6.03 17.31
CA THR A 377 19.75 5.38 16.38
C THR A 377 19.17 6.43 15.43
N VAL A 378 18.38 6.04 14.43
CA VAL A 378 17.65 7.01 13.57
C VAL A 378 16.17 6.62 13.45
N ARG A 379 15.28 7.38 14.11
CA ARG A 379 13.81 7.22 13.99
C ARG A 379 13.02 8.52 14.13
N THR A 380 13.50 9.44 14.95
CA THR A 380 12.87 10.72 15.31
C THR A 380 13.59 11.91 14.67
N HIS A 381 12.97 13.09 14.68
CA HIS A 381 13.65 14.33 14.27
C HIS A 381 14.81 14.68 15.22
N GLU A 382 14.64 14.39 16.51
CA GLU A 382 15.65 14.60 17.54
C GLU A 382 16.90 13.74 17.30
N ASP A 383 16.74 12.46 16.91
CA ASP A 383 17.85 11.58 16.51
C ASP A 383 18.70 12.22 15.39
N ALA A 384 18.05 12.66 14.30
CA ALA A 384 18.72 13.22 13.14
C ALA A 384 19.46 14.52 13.49
N LYS A 385 18.84 15.39 14.30
CA LYS A 385 19.45 16.61 14.81
C LYS A 385 20.64 16.32 15.74
N ALA A 386 20.51 15.34 16.64
CA ALA A 386 21.56 14.95 17.57
C ALA A 386 22.79 14.38 16.84
N ILE A 387 22.57 13.52 15.85
CA ILE A 387 23.64 13.05 14.96
C ILE A 387 24.28 14.24 14.25
N SER A 388 23.50 15.11 13.59
CA SER A 388 24.05 16.25 12.85
C SER A 388 24.87 17.21 13.71
N ALA A 389 24.56 17.33 15.00
CA ALA A 389 25.29 18.16 15.95
C ALA A 389 26.60 17.50 16.46
N ALA A 390 26.72 16.18 16.38
CA ALA A 390 27.91 15.43 16.78
C ALA A 390 28.96 15.27 15.66
N LEU A 391 28.63 15.65 14.41
CA LEU A 391 29.52 15.49 13.26
C LEU A 391 30.37 16.74 13.01
N THR A 392 31.64 16.50 12.67
CA THR A 392 32.59 17.47 12.16
C THR A 392 33.32 16.89 10.93
N PRO A 393 34.01 17.72 10.11
CA PRO A 393 34.85 17.23 9.03
C PRO A 393 35.95 16.25 9.47
N GLU A 394 36.36 16.26 10.75
CA GLU A 394 37.37 15.36 11.31
C GLU A 394 36.79 14.05 11.89
N THR A 395 35.47 13.90 11.93
CA THR A 395 34.78 12.76 12.55
C THR A 395 35.03 11.43 11.83
N ASN A 396 35.31 10.39 12.60
CA ASN A 396 35.35 9.01 12.16
C ASN A 396 34.01 8.34 12.53
N LEU A 397 33.16 8.14 11.53
CA LEU A 397 31.81 7.61 11.68
C LEU A 397 31.78 6.09 11.49
N VAL A 398 31.13 5.38 12.41
CA VAL A 398 30.79 3.97 12.26
C VAL A 398 29.28 3.82 12.05
N CYS A 399 28.87 3.20 10.94
CA CYS A 399 27.48 2.81 10.67
C CYS A 399 27.34 1.29 10.83
N VAL A 400 26.32 0.83 11.57
CA VAL A 400 26.13 -0.60 11.88
C VAL A 400 24.83 -1.11 11.25
N GLY A 401 24.95 -2.04 10.30
CA GLY A 401 23.84 -2.71 9.61
C GLY A 401 23.96 -2.68 8.09
N GLY A 402 23.71 -3.82 7.43
CA GLY A 402 23.77 -3.96 5.97
C GLY A 402 22.46 -3.65 5.26
N SER A 403 21.66 -2.70 5.75
CA SER A 403 20.32 -2.38 5.23
C SER A 403 20.04 -0.87 5.25
N PHE A 404 18.86 -0.47 4.75
CA PHE A 404 18.55 0.91 4.33
C PHE A 404 19.02 2.02 5.27
N ILE A 405 18.70 1.97 6.58
CA ILE A 405 19.06 3.09 7.48
C ILE A 405 20.57 3.32 7.55
N ALA A 406 21.36 2.29 7.87
CA ALA A 406 22.81 2.44 7.98
C ALA A 406 23.49 2.71 6.62
N MET A 407 22.98 2.12 5.54
CA MET A 407 23.46 2.37 4.18
C MET A 407 23.17 3.82 3.73
N GLU A 408 21.95 4.31 3.89
CA GLU A 408 21.57 5.69 3.55
C GLU A 408 22.34 6.71 4.40
N MET A 409 22.50 6.47 5.70
CA MET A 409 23.28 7.32 6.60
C MET A 409 24.75 7.41 6.18
N ALA A 410 25.38 6.27 5.85
CA ALA A 410 26.74 6.26 5.33
C ALA A 410 26.86 7.04 4.01
N ALA A 411 25.92 6.85 3.09
CA ALA A 411 25.89 7.57 1.81
C ALA A 411 25.62 9.08 1.94
N ALA A 412 24.81 9.50 2.91
CA ALA A 412 24.48 10.91 3.18
C ALA A 412 25.62 11.67 3.90
N LEU A 413 26.53 10.96 4.56
CA LEU A 413 27.56 11.54 5.43
C LEU A 413 29.00 11.37 4.92
N VAL A 414 29.29 10.46 3.98
CA VAL A 414 30.66 10.19 3.50
C VAL A 414 31.41 11.42 2.95
N SER A 415 30.70 12.43 2.45
CA SER A 415 31.30 13.70 1.97
C SER A 415 31.39 14.81 3.04
N LYS A 416 30.96 14.54 4.28
CA LYS A 416 30.83 15.52 5.38
C LYS A 416 31.75 15.25 6.57
N VAL A 417 32.39 14.07 6.60
CA VAL A 417 33.20 13.57 7.72
C VAL A 417 34.50 12.95 7.19
N LYS A 418 35.45 12.65 8.09
CA LYS A 418 36.80 12.19 7.73
C LYS A 418 36.82 10.77 7.21
N THR A 419 36.11 9.87 7.89
CA THR A 419 35.97 8.47 7.49
C THR A 419 34.57 7.96 7.78
N VAL A 420 34.09 7.02 6.95
CA VAL A 420 32.88 6.26 7.22
C VAL A 420 33.22 4.77 7.11
N THR A 421 33.03 4.04 8.20
CA THR A 421 33.12 2.57 8.24
C THR A 421 31.73 1.98 8.39
N LEU A 422 31.40 0.98 7.57
CA LEU A 422 30.09 0.32 7.58
C LEU A 422 30.25 -1.16 7.94
N ILE A 423 29.69 -1.56 9.08
CA ILE A 423 29.84 -2.89 9.70
C ILE A 423 28.56 -3.70 9.48
N PHE A 424 28.67 -4.91 8.94
CA PHE A 424 27.54 -5.82 8.77
C PHE A 424 27.99 -7.30 8.66
N SER A 425 27.07 -8.22 8.92
CA SER A 425 27.38 -9.64 9.13
C SER A 425 27.34 -10.52 7.88
N GLY A 426 26.60 -10.13 6.84
CA GLY A 426 26.54 -10.88 5.57
C GLY A 426 27.73 -10.57 4.66
N ASP A 427 27.80 -11.26 3.52
CA ASP A 427 28.78 -11.05 2.44
C ASP A 427 28.61 -9.68 1.80
N TYR A 428 27.36 -9.33 1.49
CA TYR A 428 26.94 -8.10 0.80
C TYR A 428 25.79 -7.38 1.55
N PRO A 429 25.65 -6.04 1.39
CA PRO A 429 24.52 -5.30 1.93
C PRO A 429 23.26 -5.51 1.08
N PHE A 430 22.11 -5.09 1.60
CA PHE A 430 20.79 -5.26 0.97
C PHE A 430 20.49 -6.73 0.62
N ALA A 431 20.65 -7.65 1.58
CA ALA A 431 20.38 -9.08 1.39
C ALA A 431 19.03 -9.41 0.72
N LEU A 432 18.01 -8.58 0.96
CA LEU A 432 16.69 -8.64 0.30
C LEU A 432 16.76 -8.61 -1.24
N PHE A 433 17.76 -7.96 -1.82
CA PHE A 433 17.91 -7.82 -3.28
C PHE A 433 18.67 -8.99 -3.93
N GLY A 434 19.20 -9.92 -3.13
CA GLY A 434 20.04 -11.03 -3.61
C GLY A 434 21.47 -10.63 -3.97
N GLU A 435 22.30 -11.64 -4.19
CA GLU A 435 23.76 -11.53 -4.30
C GLU A 435 24.25 -10.54 -5.36
N ALA A 436 23.80 -10.70 -6.62
CA ALA A 436 24.28 -9.88 -7.72
C ALA A 436 24.05 -8.37 -7.48
N VAL A 437 22.88 -7.99 -6.95
CA VAL A 437 22.55 -6.59 -6.65
C VAL A 437 23.24 -6.12 -5.38
N GLY A 438 23.31 -6.95 -4.35
CA GLY A 438 24.03 -6.63 -3.12
C GLY A 438 25.53 -6.38 -3.36
N GLN A 439 26.18 -7.23 -4.15
CA GLN A 439 27.59 -7.09 -4.52
C GLN A 439 27.84 -5.83 -5.36
N LEU A 440 26.91 -5.48 -6.26
CA LEU A 440 26.95 -4.22 -7.02
C LEU A 440 26.92 -3.00 -6.08
N PHE A 441 26.07 -3.01 -5.05
CA PHE A 441 26.05 -1.95 -4.03
C PHE A 441 27.27 -1.98 -3.10
N PHE A 442 27.81 -3.15 -2.75
CA PHE A 442 29.07 -3.25 -2.00
C PHE A 442 30.22 -2.57 -2.73
N ASN A 443 30.36 -2.85 -4.03
CA ASN A 443 31.39 -2.24 -4.89
C ASN A 443 31.18 -0.73 -5.00
N LEU A 444 29.96 -0.27 -5.25
CA LEU A 444 29.62 1.16 -5.32
C LEU A 444 29.97 1.91 -4.02
N TYR A 445 29.68 1.34 -2.85
CA TYR A 445 29.98 2.00 -1.57
C TYR A 445 31.50 2.13 -1.34
N ARG A 446 32.27 1.10 -1.70
CA ARG A 446 33.74 1.15 -1.67
C ARG A 446 34.31 2.18 -2.65
N GLU A 447 33.75 2.28 -3.85
CA GLU A 447 34.11 3.31 -4.85
C GLU A 447 33.86 4.73 -4.32
N LYS A 448 32.82 4.93 -3.50
CA LYS A 448 32.54 6.21 -2.82
C LYS A 448 33.35 6.44 -1.53
N GLY A 449 34.36 5.61 -1.26
CA GLY A 449 35.29 5.79 -0.14
C GLY A 449 34.79 5.24 1.21
N ILE A 450 33.68 4.49 1.23
CA ILE A 450 33.16 3.88 2.46
C ILE A 450 33.94 2.59 2.77
N ILE A 451 34.46 2.49 3.99
CA ILE A 451 35.20 1.32 4.47
C ILE A 451 34.19 0.24 4.83
N MET A 452 33.96 -0.71 3.92
CA MET A 452 33.04 -1.83 4.16
C MET A 452 33.71 -2.91 5.02
N LYS A 453 33.06 -3.29 6.12
CA LYS A 453 33.41 -4.38 7.03
C LYS A 453 32.29 -5.41 7.04
N ASN A 454 32.28 -6.27 6.02
CA ASN A 454 31.44 -7.47 5.96
C ASN A 454 31.89 -8.54 6.96
N HIS A 455 31.09 -9.58 7.16
CA HIS A 455 31.31 -10.66 8.15
C HIS A 455 31.65 -10.20 9.58
N SER A 456 31.22 -8.98 9.93
CA SER A 456 31.63 -8.29 11.16
C SER A 456 30.40 -7.90 11.97
N GLN A 457 30.48 -8.06 13.29
CA GLN A 457 29.49 -7.58 14.25
C GLN A 457 30.22 -6.89 15.41
N LEU A 458 29.53 -5.96 16.09
CA LEU A 458 30.06 -5.36 17.31
C LEU A 458 29.96 -6.34 18.49
N THR A 459 30.97 -6.34 19.36
CA THR A 459 30.96 -7.02 20.66
C THR A 459 30.87 -6.04 21.82
N GLU A 460 31.60 -4.93 21.75
CA GLU A 460 31.68 -3.92 22.80
C GLU A 460 32.00 -2.53 22.21
N LEU A 461 31.54 -1.47 22.88
CA LEU A 461 31.88 -0.09 22.58
C LEU A 461 32.61 0.52 23.78
N TYR A 462 33.74 1.18 23.54
CA TYR A 462 34.56 1.80 24.58
C TYR A 462 34.37 3.31 24.58
N GLY A 463 34.43 3.91 25.76
CA GLY A 463 34.26 5.34 25.99
C GLY A 463 35.54 6.05 26.40
N ASN A 464 35.67 7.31 26.01
CA ASN A 464 36.68 8.23 26.55
C ASN A 464 36.33 8.69 27.98
N SER A 465 37.20 9.52 28.57
CA SER A 465 37.02 10.11 29.91
C SER A 465 35.78 11.00 30.06
N GLU A 466 35.14 11.41 28.98
CA GLU A 466 33.91 12.21 28.97
C GLU A 466 32.65 11.35 28.79
N GLY A 467 32.80 10.03 28.63
CA GLY A 467 31.71 9.07 28.41
C GLY A 467 31.15 9.07 26.99
N ALA A 468 31.88 9.60 26.01
CA ALA A 468 31.57 9.47 24.59
C ALA A 468 32.35 8.31 23.97
N VAL A 469 31.76 7.63 22.98
CA VAL A 469 32.43 6.55 22.25
C VAL A 469 33.74 7.05 21.62
N ASN A 470 34.81 6.27 21.76
CA ASN A 470 36.09 6.51 21.10
C ASN A 470 36.59 5.30 20.29
N GLU A 471 36.06 4.10 20.56
CA GLU A 471 36.47 2.85 19.92
C GLU A 471 35.32 1.83 19.93
N VAL A 472 35.20 1.03 18.88
CA VAL A 472 34.34 -0.17 18.85
C VAL A 472 35.15 -1.43 18.60
N GLU A 473 34.76 -2.53 19.23
CA GLU A 473 35.38 -3.84 19.04
C GLU A 473 34.47 -4.78 18.23
N LEU A 474 35.10 -5.57 17.36
CA LEU A 474 34.45 -6.51 16.47
C LEU A 474 34.57 -7.95 16.98
N THR A 475 33.71 -8.85 16.48
CA THR A 475 33.71 -10.29 16.76
C THR A 475 35.03 -11.04 16.48
N ASN A 476 35.99 -10.43 15.79
CA ASN A 476 37.34 -10.98 15.57
C ASN A 476 38.40 -10.40 16.52
N GLY A 477 38.01 -9.65 17.54
CA GLY A 477 38.89 -8.96 18.51
C GLY A 477 39.60 -7.71 17.95
N SER A 478 39.32 -7.31 16.70
CA SER A 478 39.87 -6.06 16.18
C SER A 478 39.07 -4.85 16.67
N LYS A 479 39.81 -3.78 16.96
CA LYS A 479 39.30 -2.52 17.48
C LYS A 479 39.40 -1.42 16.43
N LEU A 480 38.39 -0.55 16.36
CA LEU A 480 38.29 0.55 15.41
C LEU A 480 38.01 1.85 16.16
N SER A 481 38.92 2.82 16.08
CA SER A 481 38.68 4.17 16.62
C SER A 481 37.54 4.86 15.87
N CYS A 482 36.62 5.50 16.60
CA CYS A 482 35.49 6.23 16.05
C CYS A 482 35.00 7.30 17.02
N ASP A 483 34.41 8.39 16.51
CA ASP A 483 33.92 9.50 17.34
C ASP A 483 32.38 9.50 17.43
N VAL A 484 31.72 8.82 16.49
CA VAL A 484 30.26 8.67 16.38
C VAL A 484 29.89 7.28 15.85
N VAL A 485 28.87 6.66 16.46
CA VAL A 485 28.28 5.39 16.01
C VAL A 485 26.80 5.58 15.68
N VAL A 486 26.36 5.10 14.51
CA VAL A 486 24.95 5.08 14.08
C VAL A 486 24.47 3.64 13.88
N LEU A 487 23.46 3.26 14.66
CA LEU A 487 22.89 1.93 14.73
C LEU A 487 21.66 1.78 13.82
N GLY A 488 21.84 1.05 12.71
CA GLY A 488 20.79 0.58 11.81
C GLY A 488 20.40 -0.89 12.08
N THR A 489 20.47 -1.32 13.35
CA THR A 489 20.39 -2.72 13.81
C THR A 489 18.97 -3.30 13.90
N GLY A 490 18.06 -2.83 13.03
CA GLY A 490 16.66 -3.23 13.00
C GLY A 490 15.77 -2.42 13.97
N SER A 491 14.61 -2.97 14.30
CA SER A 491 13.53 -2.26 15.00
C SER A 491 12.69 -3.20 15.87
N THR A 492 11.90 -2.61 16.77
CA THR A 492 10.89 -3.28 17.61
C THR A 492 9.57 -2.53 17.55
N PHE A 493 8.45 -3.18 17.86
CA PHE A 493 7.14 -2.54 17.87
C PHE A 493 6.86 -1.82 19.20
N THR A 494 6.04 -0.76 19.15
CA THR A 494 5.60 -0.04 20.36
C THR A 494 4.27 -0.62 20.85
N THR A 495 4.30 -1.61 21.75
CA THR A 495 3.09 -2.33 22.22
C THR A 495 2.93 -2.49 23.74
N ASN A 496 3.89 -2.08 24.58
CA ASN A 496 3.82 -2.26 26.05
C ASN A 496 2.54 -1.66 26.68
N PHE A 497 2.05 -0.52 26.16
CA PHE A 497 0.81 0.13 26.62
C PHE A 497 -0.48 -0.66 26.31
N LEU A 498 -0.38 -1.78 25.57
CA LEU A 498 -1.47 -2.72 25.28
C LEU A 498 -1.47 -3.92 26.24
N GLU A 499 -0.54 -4.01 27.18
CA GLU A 499 -0.61 -4.99 28.27
C GLU A 499 -1.98 -4.90 28.97
N GLN A 500 -2.58 -6.06 29.23
CA GLN A 500 -3.92 -6.20 29.83
C GLN A 500 -5.10 -5.60 29.03
N SER A 501 -4.88 -5.03 27.83
CA SER A 501 -5.95 -4.48 26.99
C SER A 501 -6.85 -5.53 26.32
N GLY A 502 -6.45 -6.81 26.33
CA GLY A 502 -7.13 -7.89 25.59
C GLY A 502 -6.83 -7.92 24.08
N ILE A 503 -6.12 -6.91 23.55
CA ILE A 503 -5.64 -6.92 22.17
C ILE A 503 -4.49 -7.94 22.06
N HIS A 504 -4.55 -8.81 21.06
CA HIS A 504 -3.56 -9.86 20.84
C HIS A 504 -2.29 -9.29 20.20
N VAL A 505 -1.26 -9.09 21.04
CA VAL A 505 0.09 -8.77 20.61
C VAL A 505 0.84 -10.06 20.31
N ASN A 506 1.39 -10.17 19.10
CA ASN A 506 2.20 -11.30 18.65
C ASN A 506 3.54 -11.37 19.40
N ARG A 507 4.22 -12.53 19.33
CA ARG A 507 5.52 -12.75 19.99
C ARG A 507 6.62 -11.76 19.57
N ASP A 508 6.57 -11.25 18.34
CA ASP A 508 7.51 -10.23 17.84
C ASP A 508 7.15 -8.81 18.27
N GLY A 509 5.96 -8.59 18.82
CA GLY A 509 5.39 -7.31 19.24
C GLY A 509 4.36 -6.72 18.26
N SER A 510 4.10 -7.34 17.12
CA SER A 510 3.14 -6.85 16.11
C SER A 510 1.68 -7.12 16.49
N ILE A 511 0.72 -6.50 15.80
CA ILE A 511 -0.72 -6.70 16.03
C ILE A 511 -1.35 -7.33 14.77
N ASN A 512 -2.02 -8.48 14.91
CA ASN A 512 -2.77 -9.07 13.80
C ASN A 512 -4.03 -8.27 13.48
N THR A 513 -4.30 -8.08 12.19
CA THR A 513 -5.57 -7.51 11.72
C THR A 513 -6.29 -8.39 10.71
N ASP A 514 -7.58 -8.14 10.49
CA ASP A 514 -8.32 -8.66 9.35
C ASP A 514 -8.09 -7.82 8.06
N MET A 515 -8.89 -8.07 7.02
CA MET A 515 -8.85 -7.31 5.75
C MET A 515 -9.28 -5.85 5.91
N HIS A 516 -10.01 -5.50 6.98
CA HIS A 516 -10.53 -4.16 7.26
C HIS A 516 -9.64 -3.38 8.25
N LEU A 517 -8.49 -3.96 8.62
CA LEU A 517 -7.56 -3.50 9.64
C LEU A 517 -8.10 -3.51 11.08
N MET A 518 -9.20 -4.23 11.34
CA MET A 518 -9.71 -4.46 12.68
C MET A 518 -8.86 -5.52 13.40
N THR A 519 -8.64 -5.31 14.70
CA THR A 519 -7.95 -6.25 15.59
C THR A 519 -8.91 -7.36 16.08
N ASN A 520 -8.50 -8.18 17.05
CA ASN A 520 -9.40 -9.12 17.72
C ASN A 520 -10.43 -8.46 18.66
N ILE A 521 -10.36 -7.15 18.87
CA ILE A 521 -11.31 -6.37 19.67
C ILE A 521 -12.15 -5.50 18.71
N VAL A 522 -13.48 -5.61 18.83
CA VAL A 522 -14.43 -4.80 18.06
C VAL A 522 -14.19 -3.31 18.30
N ASP A 523 -14.34 -2.50 17.24
CA ASP A 523 -14.06 -1.06 17.22
C ASP A 523 -12.60 -0.65 17.46
N VAL A 524 -11.66 -1.60 17.55
CA VAL A 524 -10.23 -1.32 17.65
C VAL A 524 -9.51 -1.79 16.39
N TYR A 525 -8.85 -0.86 15.72
CA TYR A 525 -8.12 -1.02 14.47
C TYR A 525 -6.62 -0.81 14.69
N ALA A 526 -5.77 -1.40 13.85
CA ALA A 526 -4.32 -1.17 13.86
C ALA A 526 -3.77 -0.96 12.45
N GLY A 527 -2.77 -0.09 12.30
CA GLY A 527 -2.23 0.27 10.98
C GLY A 527 -0.88 0.97 11.06
N GLY A 528 -0.24 1.22 9.92
CA GLY A 528 1.18 1.56 9.91
C GLY A 528 2.07 0.34 10.11
N ASP A 529 3.34 0.58 10.46
CA ASP A 529 4.37 -0.46 10.57
C ASP A 529 4.00 -1.60 11.56
N ILE A 530 3.19 -1.31 12.59
CA ILE A 530 2.82 -2.21 13.70
C ILE A 530 1.84 -3.33 13.30
N ALA A 531 1.12 -3.15 12.20
CA ALA A 531 0.08 -4.08 11.78
C ALA A 531 0.67 -5.25 10.99
N ASN A 532 0.49 -6.46 11.53
CA ASN A 532 0.65 -7.71 10.78
C ASN A 532 -0.62 -7.92 9.94
N ALA A 533 -0.68 -7.22 8.81
CA ALA A 533 -1.89 -7.06 8.00
C ALA A 533 -1.82 -7.91 6.70
N PRO A 534 -2.97 -8.31 6.11
CA PRO A 534 -3.00 -9.07 4.87
C PRO A 534 -2.36 -8.35 3.68
N ILE A 535 -1.56 -9.07 2.90
CA ILE A 535 -0.87 -8.55 1.71
C ILE A 535 -1.41 -9.23 0.45
N LEU A 536 -2.09 -8.48 -0.43
CA LEU A 536 -2.67 -9.01 -1.67
C LEU A 536 -1.61 -9.65 -2.58
N ALA A 537 -0.42 -9.04 -2.67
CA ALA A 537 0.71 -9.57 -3.42
C ALA A 537 1.18 -10.95 -2.92
N ALA A 538 0.89 -11.30 -1.66
CA ALA A 538 1.25 -12.56 -1.02
C ALA A 538 0.02 -13.45 -0.76
N ALA A 539 -1.00 -13.38 -1.63
CA ALA A 539 -2.26 -14.12 -1.51
C ALA A 539 -2.97 -13.91 -0.14
N ASN A 540 -2.96 -12.67 0.36
CA ASN A 540 -3.51 -12.25 1.66
C ASN A 540 -2.84 -12.88 2.89
N GLN A 541 -1.64 -13.48 2.76
CA GLN A 541 -0.80 -13.75 3.92
C GLN A 541 -0.51 -12.45 4.68
N ARG A 542 -0.48 -12.53 6.01
CA ARG A 542 -0.14 -11.37 6.86
C ARG A 542 1.36 -11.12 6.84
N GLY A 543 1.75 -9.85 6.84
CA GLY A 543 3.14 -9.44 7.06
C GLY A 543 3.23 -8.04 7.67
N CYS A 544 4.31 -7.80 8.40
CA CYS A 544 4.70 -6.46 8.85
C CYS A 544 5.68 -5.87 7.82
N VAL A 545 5.29 -4.81 7.11
CA VAL A 545 6.15 -4.14 6.13
C VAL A 545 6.34 -2.68 6.53
N GLY A 546 7.52 -2.36 7.05
CA GLY A 546 7.91 -1.00 7.45
C GLY A 546 8.16 -0.10 6.24
N HIS A 547 7.09 0.40 5.61
CA HIS A 547 7.18 1.32 4.49
C HIS A 547 6.07 2.38 4.47
N ILE A 548 6.42 3.62 4.08
CA ILE A 548 5.51 4.79 4.13
C ILE A 548 4.23 4.60 3.31
N GLN A 549 4.32 3.95 2.14
CA GLN A 549 3.17 3.78 1.24
C GLN A 549 2.14 2.87 1.91
N LEU A 550 2.56 1.71 2.41
CA LEU A 550 1.68 0.80 3.11
C LEU A 550 1.16 1.42 4.41
N ALA A 551 2.00 2.15 5.16
CA ALA A 551 1.56 2.80 6.38
C ALA A 551 0.43 3.82 6.14
N LYS A 552 0.56 4.66 5.11
CA LYS A 552 -0.50 5.58 4.69
C LYS A 552 -1.74 4.84 4.17
N TYR A 553 -1.56 3.80 3.37
CA TYR A 553 -2.66 2.97 2.86
C TYR A 553 -3.44 2.30 3.99
N HIS A 554 -2.76 1.83 5.05
CA HIS A 554 -3.39 1.34 6.27
C HIS A 554 -4.26 2.42 6.95
N GLY A 555 -3.78 3.66 7.01
CA GLY A 555 -4.57 4.80 7.53
C GLY A 555 -5.87 5.02 6.76
N ARG A 556 -5.82 5.00 5.42
CA ARG A 556 -7.00 5.15 4.55
C ARG A 556 -8.00 4.01 4.75
N VAL A 557 -7.56 2.76 4.68
CA VAL A 557 -8.44 1.58 4.77
C VAL A 557 -9.08 1.47 6.15
N ALA A 558 -8.34 1.75 7.23
CA ALA A 558 -8.92 1.81 8.57
C ALA A 558 -10.02 2.87 8.67
N ALA A 559 -9.75 4.11 8.19
CA ALA A 559 -10.73 5.19 8.23
C ALA A 559 -12.03 4.89 7.44
N LEU A 560 -11.92 4.31 6.25
CA LEU A 560 -13.08 3.87 5.45
C LEU A 560 -13.97 2.89 6.23
N ASN A 561 -13.36 1.84 6.79
CA ASN A 561 -14.08 0.83 7.57
C ASN A 561 -14.61 1.38 8.91
N MET A 562 -13.90 2.35 9.53
CA MET A 562 -14.39 3.05 10.72
C MET A 562 -15.64 3.90 10.43
N THR A 563 -15.77 4.45 9.21
CA THR A 563 -16.98 5.16 8.75
C THR A 563 -18.11 4.26 8.23
N GLY A 564 -17.92 2.94 8.23
CA GLY A 564 -18.92 1.97 7.77
C GLY A 564 -18.86 1.63 6.27
N THR A 565 -17.86 2.15 5.55
CA THR A 565 -17.57 1.74 4.16
C THR A 565 -16.74 0.46 4.19
N ILE A 566 -17.32 -0.66 3.74
CA ILE A 566 -16.61 -1.95 3.65
C ILE A 566 -15.57 -1.86 2.52
N GLU A 567 -14.29 -1.77 2.89
CA GLU A 567 -13.15 -1.68 1.99
C GLU A 567 -12.10 -2.74 2.36
N ASP A 568 -11.81 -3.67 1.45
CA ASP A 568 -10.75 -4.67 1.60
C ASP A 568 -9.36 -4.02 1.49
N LEU A 569 -8.43 -4.41 2.38
CA LEU A 569 -7.01 -4.10 2.25
C LEU A 569 -6.38 -4.84 1.04
N ARG A 570 -6.34 -4.16 -0.11
CA ARG A 570 -5.74 -4.68 -1.36
C ARG A 570 -4.23 -4.37 -1.48
N ALA A 571 -3.46 -4.62 -0.42
CA ALA A 571 -2.08 -4.15 -0.30
C ALA A 571 -1.10 -4.77 -1.32
N VAL A 572 -0.51 -3.91 -2.16
CA VAL A 572 0.66 -4.23 -3.01
C VAL A 572 1.80 -3.31 -2.56
N PRO A 573 2.78 -3.81 -1.78
CA PRO A 573 3.87 -2.99 -1.30
C PRO A 573 4.69 -2.44 -2.47
N PHE A 574 4.92 -1.13 -2.47
CA PHE A 574 5.81 -0.45 -3.40
C PHE A 574 6.83 0.35 -2.60
N PHE A 575 8.12 0.02 -2.77
CA PHE A 575 9.26 0.62 -2.08
C PHE A 575 10.12 1.44 -3.05
N PHE A 576 10.75 2.50 -2.53
CA PHE A 576 11.75 3.28 -3.26
C PHE A 576 12.87 3.75 -2.34
N SER A 577 14.08 3.86 -2.90
CA SER A 577 15.20 4.60 -2.27
C SER A 577 16.02 5.28 -3.36
N MET A 578 16.91 6.18 -2.94
CA MET A 578 17.88 6.85 -3.81
C MET A 578 19.21 6.95 -3.08
N VAL A 579 20.25 6.38 -3.70
CA VAL A 579 21.58 6.25 -3.12
C VAL A 579 22.61 6.57 -4.21
N PHE A 580 23.48 7.55 -3.99
CA PHE A 580 24.49 7.99 -4.98
C PHE A 580 23.91 8.23 -6.39
N GLY A 581 22.70 8.81 -6.48
CA GLY A 581 21.98 9.04 -7.74
C GLY A 581 21.35 7.80 -8.38
N LYS A 582 21.55 6.60 -7.82
CA LYS A 582 20.87 5.37 -8.26
C LYS A 582 19.49 5.30 -7.62
N GLY A 583 18.45 5.50 -8.42
CA GLY A 583 17.06 5.35 -8.00
C GLY A 583 16.65 3.87 -8.00
N ILE A 584 16.37 3.33 -6.82
CA ILE A 584 15.89 1.96 -6.63
C ILE A 584 14.37 1.98 -6.61
N ARG A 585 13.73 1.08 -7.36
CA ARG A 585 12.30 0.76 -7.28
C ARG A 585 12.16 -0.71 -6.92
N TYR A 586 11.22 -1.04 -6.04
CA TYR A 586 10.89 -2.42 -5.69
C TYR A 586 9.37 -2.54 -5.46
N ALA A 587 8.73 -3.61 -5.91
CA ALA A 587 7.33 -3.89 -5.58
C ALA A 587 7.07 -5.37 -5.45
N GLY A 588 6.11 -5.74 -4.59
CA GLY A 588 5.79 -7.11 -4.22
C GLY A 588 6.25 -7.47 -2.80
N TYR A 589 6.14 -8.74 -2.44
CA TYR A 589 6.48 -9.26 -1.12
C TYR A 589 6.65 -10.78 -1.15
N GLY A 590 7.60 -11.30 -0.39
CA GLY A 590 7.78 -12.74 -0.14
C GLY A 590 9.26 -13.15 -0.14
N MET A 591 9.52 -14.41 0.21
CA MET A 591 10.83 -15.03 0.06
C MET A 591 10.92 -15.68 -1.32
N PHE A 592 12.02 -15.43 -2.04
CA PHE A 592 12.26 -16.00 -3.36
C PHE A 592 13.18 -17.22 -3.28
N SER A 593 13.06 -18.11 -4.25
CA SER A 593 13.95 -19.25 -4.47
C SER A 593 14.81 -19.12 -5.73
N ASP A 594 14.44 -18.22 -6.66
CA ASP A 594 15.22 -17.94 -7.88
C ASP A 594 15.08 -16.46 -8.31
N VAL A 595 16.00 -16.01 -9.17
CA VAL A 595 16.06 -14.65 -9.71
C VAL A 595 16.30 -14.65 -11.22
N LEU A 596 15.55 -13.82 -11.95
CA LEU A 596 15.81 -13.52 -13.35
C LEU A 596 16.23 -12.06 -13.50
N ILE A 597 17.47 -11.85 -13.91
CA ILE A 597 18.04 -10.52 -14.17
C ILE A 597 17.98 -10.25 -15.68
N LYS A 598 17.53 -9.06 -16.06
CA LYS A 598 17.47 -8.57 -17.44
C LYS A 598 18.06 -7.15 -17.50
N GLY A 599 18.80 -6.84 -18.55
CA GLY A 599 19.54 -5.58 -18.69
C GLY A 599 20.98 -5.68 -18.18
N ASP A 600 21.57 -4.53 -17.85
CA ASP A 600 22.99 -4.37 -17.54
C ASP A 600 23.18 -3.95 -16.07
N LEU A 601 23.83 -4.81 -15.29
CA LEU A 601 24.15 -4.60 -13.88
C LEU A 601 25.22 -3.51 -13.70
N GLU A 602 26.29 -3.51 -14.50
CA GLU A 602 27.41 -2.58 -14.36
C GLU A 602 26.98 -1.14 -14.70
N ALA A 603 26.15 -0.98 -15.73
CA ALA A 603 25.55 0.31 -16.08
C ALA A 603 24.45 0.79 -15.10
N PHE A 604 24.02 -0.05 -14.14
CA PHE A 604 22.83 0.17 -13.31
C PHE A 604 21.55 0.42 -14.15
N LYS A 605 21.34 -0.41 -15.19
CA LYS A 605 20.18 -0.36 -16.08
C LYS A 605 19.57 -1.75 -16.22
N PHE A 606 18.89 -2.20 -15.18
CA PHE A 606 18.43 -3.59 -15.07
C PHE A 606 17.09 -3.74 -14.34
N VAL A 607 16.49 -4.91 -14.53
CA VAL A 607 15.31 -5.40 -13.84
C VAL A 607 15.65 -6.76 -13.23
N VAL A 608 15.27 -6.97 -11.97
CA VAL A 608 15.31 -8.27 -11.31
C VAL A 608 13.90 -8.71 -11.02
N TYR A 609 13.50 -9.86 -11.56
CA TYR A 609 12.28 -10.56 -11.19
C TYR A 609 12.65 -11.62 -10.15
N TYR A 610 12.01 -11.60 -8.98
CA TYR A 610 12.21 -12.57 -7.92
C TYR A 610 11.08 -13.59 -7.95
N LEU A 611 11.41 -14.88 -7.95
CA LEU A 611 10.47 -15.97 -8.20
C LEU A 611 10.30 -16.89 -6.99
N ASP A 612 9.08 -17.40 -6.81
CA ASP A 612 8.83 -18.56 -5.94
C ASP A 612 9.26 -19.89 -6.59
N ASP A 613 9.12 -20.97 -5.84
CA ASP A 613 9.46 -22.35 -6.24
C ASP A 613 8.56 -22.89 -7.37
N HIS A 614 7.42 -22.25 -7.60
CA HIS A 614 6.50 -22.51 -8.70
C HIS A 614 6.74 -21.60 -9.92
N GLY A 615 7.74 -20.71 -9.89
CA GLY A 615 8.06 -19.79 -10.98
C GLY A 615 7.12 -18.58 -11.10
N ASN A 616 6.27 -18.29 -10.12
CA ASN A 616 5.53 -17.02 -10.06
C ASN A 616 6.48 -15.91 -9.64
N VAL A 617 6.35 -14.73 -10.27
CA VAL A 617 7.07 -13.53 -9.85
C VAL A 617 6.34 -12.92 -8.64
N ILE A 618 7.01 -12.95 -7.49
CA ILE A 618 6.47 -12.44 -6.21
C ILE A 618 6.93 -11.01 -5.93
N SER A 619 8.03 -10.57 -6.54
CA SER A 619 8.48 -9.17 -6.49
C SER A 619 9.37 -8.80 -7.67
N VAL A 620 9.49 -7.50 -7.95
CA VAL A 620 10.33 -6.94 -9.02
C VAL A 620 11.11 -5.75 -8.49
N LEU A 621 12.41 -5.71 -8.76
CA LEU A 621 13.30 -4.56 -8.56
C LEU A 621 13.73 -3.96 -9.90
N SER A 622 13.90 -2.65 -9.98
CA SER A 622 14.59 -2.00 -11.10
C SER A 622 15.49 -0.86 -10.67
N ILE A 623 16.54 -0.65 -11.45
CA ILE A 623 17.33 0.59 -11.47
C ILE A 623 17.47 1.01 -12.93
N GLY A 624 17.14 2.28 -13.23
CA GLY A 624 17.25 2.84 -14.58
C GLY A 624 16.28 2.27 -15.63
N HIS A 625 15.19 1.61 -15.20
CA HIS A 625 14.27 0.85 -16.07
C HIS A 625 12.77 1.12 -15.78
N ASP A 626 12.45 2.29 -15.24
CA ASP A 626 11.07 2.74 -14.99
C ASP A 626 10.26 2.75 -16.31
N PRO A 627 8.97 2.37 -16.32
CA PRO A 627 8.08 2.15 -15.17
C PRO A 627 7.84 0.67 -14.80
N VAL A 628 8.74 -0.26 -15.15
CA VAL A 628 8.49 -1.73 -15.03
C VAL A 628 7.97 -2.19 -13.65
N VAL A 629 8.48 -1.63 -12.55
CA VAL A 629 8.04 -1.96 -11.20
C VAL A 629 6.64 -1.40 -10.89
N ALA A 630 6.29 -0.24 -11.43
CA ALA A 630 4.93 0.31 -11.35
C ALA A 630 3.95 -0.51 -12.21
N GLN A 631 4.38 -0.99 -13.38
CA GLN A 631 3.59 -1.92 -14.19
C GLN A 631 3.35 -3.25 -13.46
N PHE A 632 4.36 -3.78 -12.74
CA PHE A 632 4.19 -5.01 -11.97
C PHE A 632 3.22 -4.81 -10.80
N ALA A 633 3.37 -3.73 -10.03
CA ALA A 633 2.46 -3.40 -8.93
C ALA A 633 1.00 -3.21 -9.41
N GLU A 634 0.83 -2.59 -10.58
CA GLU A 634 -0.48 -2.45 -11.23
C GLU A 634 -1.07 -3.81 -11.61
N LEU A 635 -0.30 -4.69 -12.26
CA LEU A 635 -0.71 -6.05 -12.62
C LEU A 635 -1.22 -6.86 -11.41
N ILE A 636 -0.46 -6.87 -10.32
CA ILE A 636 -0.84 -7.59 -9.08
C ILE A 636 -2.11 -7.00 -8.46
N SER A 637 -2.27 -5.68 -8.46
CA SER A 637 -3.45 -5.03 -7.86
C SER A 637 -4.78 -5.39 -8.57
N GLN A 638 -4.71 -5.66 -9.88
CA GLN A 638 -5.82 -6.16 -10.70
C GLN A 638 -6.11 -7.66 -10.45
N GLY A 639 -5.37 -8.31 -9.54
CA GLY A 639 -5.51 -9.73 -9.23
C GLY A 639 -5.09 -10.64 -10.38
N LYS A 640 -4.10 -10.20 -11.17
CA LYS A 640 -3.36 -10.99 -12.16
C LYS A 640 -2.04 -11.48 -11.54
N ARG A 641 -1.37 -12.43 -12.18
CA ARG A 641 -0.05 -12.95 -11.75
C ARG A 641 0.91 -12.90 -12.94
N LEU A 642 2.18 -12.68 -12.65
CA LEU A 642 3.27 -12.83 -13.61
C LEU A 642 4.02 -14.14 -13.29
N HIS A 643 4.41 -14.89 -14.31
CA HIS A 643 5.11 -16.17 -14.19
C HIS A 643 6.30 -16.19 -15.16
N ARG A 644 7.37 -16.91 -14.79
CA ARG A 644 8.63 -17.11 -15.54
C ARG A 644 8.47 -17.11 -17.06
N SER A 645 7.54 -17.92 -17.57
CA SER A 645 7.29 -18.09 -19.01
C SER A 645 6.93 -16.80 -19.76
N HIS A 646 6.41 -15.77 -19.08
CA HIS A 646 6.10 -14.46 -19.69
C HIS A 646 7.34 -13.55 -19.82
N ILE A 647 8.49 -13.97 -19.27
CA ILE A 647 9.76 -13.22 -19.22
C ILE A 647 10.85 -13.90 -20.05
N GLU A 648 10.82 -15.25 -20.11
CA GLU A 648 11.82 -16.05 -20.83
C GLU A 648 11.47 -16.29 -22.30
N ASN A 649 10.19 -16.40 -22.67
CA ASN A 649 9.75 -16.89 -23.99
C ASN A 649 9.69 -15.82 -25.11
N GLY A 650 10.27 -14.64 -24.91
CA GLY A 650 10.22 -13.55 -25.90
C GLY A 650 11.47 -12.68 -25.88
N ASP A 651 11.79 -12.09 -27.04
CA ASP A 651 12.96 -11.22 -27.23
C ASP A 651 12.93 -9.96 -26.33
N ASN A 652 11.74 -9.56 -25.89
CA ASN A 652 11.52 -8.43 -24.99
C ASN A 652 10.88 -8.89 -23.66
N HIS A 653 11.65 -8.83 -22.58
CA HIS A 653 11.20 -9.22 -21.23
C HIS A 653 10.09 -8.33 -20.61
N LEU A 654 9.60 -7.33 -21.35
CA LEU A 654 8.49 -6.44 -20.98
C LEU A 654 7.18 -6.72 -21.76
N GLU A 655 7.11 -7.72 -22.65
CA GLU A 655 5.88 -7.99 -23.42
C GLU A 655 4.66 -8.28 -22.53
N TRP A 656 4.87 -8.87 -21.36
CA TRP A 656 3.84 -9.09 -20.34
C TRP A 656 3.11 -7.82 -19.91
N THR A 657 3.68 -6.63 -20.12
CA THR A 657 3.03 -5.36 -19.76
C THR A 657 1.74 -5.11 -20.57
N ARG A 658 1.56 -5.76 -21.72
CA ARG A 658 0.29 -5.79 -22.47
C ARG A 658 -0.86 -6.37 -21.63
N MET A 659 -0.55 -7.29 -20.71
CA MET A 659 -1.54 -7.89 -19.79
C MET A 659 -2.23 -6.86 -18.90
N LEU A 660 -1.70 -5.63 -18.74
CA LEU A 660 -2.36 -4.57 -17.96
C LEU A 660 -3.72 -4.15 -18.52
N GLN A 661 -3.90 -4.17 -19.85
CA GLN A 661 -5.15 -3.74 -20.50
C GLN A 661 -6.10 -4.91 -20.80
N GLU A 662 -5.65 -6.16 -20.63
CA GLU A 662 -6.51 -7.33 -20.76
C GLU A 662 -7.62 -7.29 -19.71
N LYS A 663 -8.89 -7.31 -20.15
CA LYS A 663 -10.00 -7.52 -19.23
C LYS A 663 -9.88 -8.93 -18.65
N LYS A 664 -9.84 -9.05 -17.32
CA LYS A 664 -9.77 -10.36 -16.64
C LYS A 664 -10.89 -11.24 -17.20
N ALA A 665 -10.52 -12.37 -17.81
CA ALA A 665 -11.49 -13.30 -18.34
C ALA A 665 -12.49 -13.64 -17.23
N ARG A 666 -13.78 -13.41 -17.49
CA ARG A 666 -14.83 -13.96 -16.63
C ARG A 666 -14.73 -15.46 -16.79
N VAL A 667 -14.11 -16.13 -15.82
CA VAL A 667 -14.31 -17.57 -15.62
C VAL A 667 -15.83 -17.73 -15.50
N PRO A 668 -16.51 -18.45 -16.41
CA PRO A 668 -17.90 -18.77 -16.22
C PRO A 668 -18.00 -19.48 -14.87
N CYS A 669 -18.80 -18.96 -13.95
CA CYS A 669 -19.21 -19.82 -12.85
C CYS A 669 -20.14 -20.85 -13.48
N ASP A 670 -19.67 -22.08 -13.63
CA ASP A 670 -20.55 -23.22 -13.84
C ASP A 670 -21.23 -23.53 -12.49
N CYS A 671 -22.08 -22.58 -12.08
CA CYS A 671 -22.91 -22.56 -10.89
C CYS A 671 -24.24 -21.82 -11.20
#